data_AF-A0A2R2MS71-F1
#
_entry.id   AF-A0A2R2MS71-F1
#
_cell.length_a   1.000
_cell.length_b   1.000
_cell.length_c   1.000
_cell.angle_alpha   90.00
_cell.angle_beta   90.00
_cell.angle_gamma   90.00
#
_symmetry.space_group_name_H-M   'P 1'
#
loop_
_entity.id
_entity.type
_entity.pdbx_description
1 polymer ?
#
loop_
_entity_poly.entity_id
_entity_poly.type
_entity_poly.pdbx_seq_one_letter_code
_entity_poly.pdbx_strand_id
1 'polypeptide(L)'
;MPKLCGNCRSCDNGWRGQFCEQPIGQLPKWLKEDMFDQDWEQGQWSRVSGGFISTSCRVNTAGKVLHFIGGCTRQLTSTDLDLSEAVYIQFHFVFGCLATPEHRDEGVIVDYSTNGGIIWTTITELYYDQYKKPEFVSLMLPEGARRLGTRIRWWQPKHSGENTADWAVDNIVIGGTDPAPGSLKENFNSGFTHKLWLNNDNMEMGNFCGELSQSAISSPVGMETVTLTTVDMNIEKGHILQFSISVGCNATWDTYILPVLLQFSVDFGVTWHPLVAECAPSDPRCTDVENMESSFYNNLEWRKMTFSLKGEVISRSTRFRWLQHFSSDVSQSQVWAVDNVYIGPACPGNCRGRGWCDYPRCNCFQGYGGKDCRVVSKRPTYLKERFSGSDLGLDSWSLVQGGTIGQGCPPVLDGPALVLRGKGQRQVVTVDLDTRNARFIQFLLQIGGEGQEDGCGRPQSRTDSVILQYSSNGGTTWHTLQVLDHSSFTSMQRVYIPLPGRAATAATQIRWWQPISMPTKPAAVWSLDNILIGGFAINPSELWDEFGNSTDLSWEFSLNGEVQDKFCGKSDLAMTWSEGVGERHITTGQLIVQENYMLQFQIAVGCDQLRHSCNNHQSIRLEYNKDPRSNNWNLVQPVCLPGHISSSECSPYSYSTGSIYTANEFLTWKRVTLDLPKKVFSSSTRFRWVQTNTNTSAVAWALDDVYIGEKCPEMCGGRGFCFNKTCQCDDGNFGRVCQPSRSLLLSHMSDNFDESIKRGYWPQVDGGGVGYGCGPLHPLGHGSNLYFNGCGLRQAITAEMDTTKASKIMFVLQIGSQKQTDTCNIKVNKGNIGEKSVILQYSKNKGLNWMLLASHDPRNYLSPKRVSYDIPTDAKVLGVQFRWWQPLHDGKGHDQWAIDSVEIIMTRQDEMLRDAAWVHWNRWQHRQRHRSLSPG
;
A
#
# COMPACT_ATOMS: atom_id res chain seq x y z
N MET A 1 -30.27 -85.98 -55.58
CA MET A 1 -29.22 -84.94 -55.45
C MET A 1 -29.53 -83.85 -56.45
N PRO A 2 -29.68 -82.60 -55.99
CA PRO A 2 -28.59 -81.63 -56.13
C PRO A 2 -28.15 -81.09 -54.77
N LYS A 3 -26.83 -80.94 -54.60
CA LYS A 3 -26.19 -80.34 -53.43
C LYS A 3 -26.47 -78.84 -53.44
N LEU A 4 -27.22 -78.36 -52.45
CA LEU A 4 -27.18 -76.97 -52.03
C LEU A 4 -25.74 -76.65 -51.60
N CYS A 5 -25.09 -75.71 -52.27
CA CYS A 5 -23.87 -75.08 -51.75
C CYS A 5 -24.20 -74.38 -50.43
N GLY A 6 -23.98 -75.07 -49.31
CA GLY A 6 -23.61 -74.39 -48.08
C GLY A 6 -22.23 -73.77 -48.27
N ASN A 7 -22.09 -72.51 -47.83
CA ASN A 7 -20.84 -71.73 -47.73
C ASN A 7 -20.34 -70.97 -48.97
N CYS A 8 -21.15 -70.05 -49.51
CA CYS A 8 -20.63 -68.83 -50.16
C CYS A 8 -21.11 -67.58 -49.39
N ARG A 9 -20.68 -67.41 -48.14
CA ARG A 9 -20.85 -66.14 -47.41
C ARG A 9 -19.48 -65.74 -46.90
N SER A 10 -18.81 -64.87 -47.65
CA SER A 10 -17.58 -64.19 -47.20
C SER A 10 -18.00 -62.82 -46.72
N CYS A 11 -17.84 -62.54 -45.43
CA CYS A 11 -17.93 -61.18 -44.91
C CYS A 11 -16.66 -60.42 -45.25
N ASP A 12 -16.75 -59.10 -45.27
CA ASP A 12 -15.56 -58.24 -45.34
C ASP A 12 -14.63 -58.55 -44.15
N ASN A 13 -13.33 -58.37 -44.37
CA ASN A 13 -12.33 -58.56 -43.33
C ASN A 13 -12.70 -57.73 -42.08
N GLY A 14 -12.80 -58.39 -40.92
CA GLY A 14 -13.22 -57.76 -39.66
C GLY A 14 -14.68 -57.98 -39.28
N TRP A 15 -15.50 -58.61 -40.12
CA TRP A 15 -16.92 -58.88 -39.86
C TRP A 15 -17.28 -60.38 -39.92
N ARG A 16 -18.28 -60.79 -39.14
CA ARG A 16 -18.83 -62.16 -39.06
C ARG A 16 -20.35 -62.10 -38.81
N GLY A 17 -20.98 -63.27 -38.77
CA GLY A 17 -22.43 -63.40 -38.55
C GLY A 17 -23.17 -63.87 -39.79
N GLN A 18 -24.47 -64.14 -39.66
CA GLN A 18 -25.28 -64.67 -40.76
C GLN A 18 -25.50 -63.63 -41.87
N PHE A 19 -25.44 -62.35 -41.51
CA PHE A 19 -25.64 -61.16 -42.34
C PHE A 19 -24.43 -60.20 -42.30
N CYS A 20 -23.26 -60.66 -41.83
CA CYS A 20 -22.05 -59.85 -41.63
C CYS A 20 -22.26 -58.63 -40.71
N GLU A 21 -23.08 -58.81 -39.68
CA GLU A 21 -23.58 -57.79 -38.77
C GLU A 21 -22.80 -57.68 -37.45
N GLN A 22 -21.85 -58.59 -37.21
CA GLN A 22 -21.05 -58.62 -35.98
C GLN A 22 -19.58 -58.37 -36.29
N PRO A 23 -18.94 -57.38 -35.65
CA PRO A 23 -17.50 -57.19 -35.82
C PRO A 23 -16.75 -58.30 -35.08
N ILE A 24 -15.62 -58.72 -35.63
CA ILE A 24 -14.73 -59.75 -35.08
C ILE A 24 -13.91 -59.18 -33.91
N GLY A 25 -13.59 -57.88 -33.94
CA GLY A 25 -12.91 -57.13 -32.89
C GLY A 25 -13.73 -55.91 -32.42
N GLN A 26 -13.23 -55.19 -31.43
CA GLN A 26 -13.85 -53.91 -31.02
C GLN A 26 -13.57 -52.85 -32.09
N LEU A 27 -14.64 -52.16 -32.54
CA LEU A 27 -14.51 -51.03 -33.45
C LEU A 27 -14.04 -49.78 -32.68
N PRO A 28 -13.32 -48.85 -33.32
CA PRO A 28 -12.99 -47.57 -32.71
C PRO A 28 -14.27 -46.81 -32.36
N LYS A 29 -14.37 -46.36 -31.10
CA LYS A 29 -15.49 -45.54 -30.61
C LYS A 29 -15.39 -44.05 -30.99
N TRP A 30 -14.24 -43.67 -31.50
CA TRP A 30 -13.90 -42.29 -31.85
C TRP A 30 -12.91 -42.32 -33.01
N LEU A 31 -12.91 -41.25 -33.79
CA LEU A 31 -11.90 -40.96 -34.80
C LEU A 31 -11.41 -39.54 -34.55
N LYS A 32 -10.11 -39.36 -34.51
CA LYS A 32 -9.44 -38.05 -34.44
C LYS A 32 -8.26 -38.08 -35.39
N GLU A 33 -8.22 -37.06 -36.25
CA GLU A 33 -7.12 -36.76 -37.16
C GLU A 33 -6.76 -35.29 -36.98
N ASP A 34 -5.62 -35.02 -36.34
CA ASP A 34 -5.22 -33.70 -35.86
C ASP A 34 -4.08 -33.04 -36.63
N MET A 35 -3.26 -33.74 -37.43
CA MET A 35 -2.11 -33.08 -38.08
C MET A 35 -1.59 -33.67 -39.40
N PHE A 36 -2.07 -34.82 -39.90
CA PHE A 36 -1.53 -35.43 -41.13
C PHE A 36 0.03 -35.51 -41.20
N ASP A 37 0.72 -35.53 -40.06
CA ASP A 37 2.15 -35.17 -39.96
C ASP A 37 3.13 -36.36 -39.98
N GLN A 38 2.64 -37.59 -39.80
CA GLN A 38 3.36 -38.85 -40.06
C GLN A 38 2.49 -39.82 -40.85
N ASP A 39 3.14 -40.79 -41.52
CA ASP A 39 2.56 -41.85 -42.35
C ASP A 39 1.09 -42.13 -42.00
N TRP A 40 0.17 -41.59 -42.81
CA TRP A 40 -1.29 -41.75 -42.68
C TRP A 40 -1.60 -43.19 -42.26
N GLU A 41 -1.98 -43.40 -41.00
CA GLU A 41 -2.08 -44.75 -40.47
C GLU A 41 -3.15 -45.50 -41.25
N GLN A 42 -2.79 -46.66 -41.81
CA GLN A 42 -3.64 -47.51 -42.65
C GLN A 42 -4.88 -48.12 -41.92
N GLY A 43 -5.42 -47.47 -40.88
CA GLY A 43 -6.50 -47.98 -40.03
C GLY A 43 -7.67 -47.01 -39.73
N GLN A 44 -7.53 -45.70 -39.91
CA GLN A 44 -8.61 -44.74 -39.60
C GLN A 44 -9.54 -44.45 -40.79
N TRP A 45 -8.99 -44.51 -42.00
CA TRP A 45 -9.69 -44.17 -43.23
C TRP A 45 -9.77 -45.39 -44.15
N SER A 46 -10.99 -45.78 -44.55
CA SER A 46 -11.19 -46.88 -45.51
C SER A 46 -10.96 -46.45 -46.95
N ARG A 47 -11.11 -45.14 -47.25
CA ARG A 47 -10.89 -44.59 -48.59
C ARG A 47 -10.54 -43.11 -48.55
N VAL A 48 -9.46 -42.75 -49.23
CA VAL A 48 -9.12 -41.37 -49.62
C VAL A 48 -8.96 -41.36 -51.14
N SER A 49 -9.69 -40.51 -51.84
CA SER A 49 -9.65 -40.41 -53.31
C SER A 49 -9.61 -38.94 -53.70
N GLY A 50 -8.69 -38.56 -54.59
CA GLY A 50 -8.56 -37.19 -55.08
C GLY A 50 -8.00 -36.16 -54.08
N GLY A 51 -7.57 -36.61 -52.89
CA GLY A 51 -6.97 -35.77 -51.84
C GLY A 51 -5.52 -36.12 -51.57
N PHE A 52 -4.73 -35.11 -51.17
CA PHE A 52 -3.33 -35.23 -50.76
C PHE A 52 -3.04 -34.26 -49.61
N ILE A 53 -2.01 -34.55 -48.83
CA ILE A 53 -1.62 -33.70 -47.70
C ILE A 53 -0.87 -32.49 -48.25
N SER A 54 -1.30 -31.29 -47.88
CA SER A 54 -0.79 -30.03 -48.40
C SER A 54 -0.63 -28.96 -47.31
N THR A 55 0.33 -28.06 -47.50
CA THR A 55 0.49 -26.83 -46.70
C THR A 55 -0.02 -25.58 -47.44
N SER A 56 -0.45 -25.73 -48.70
CA SER A 56 -0.83 -24.61 -49.56
C SER A 56 -2.25 -24.07 -49.30
N CYS A 57 -3.12 -24.89 -48.70
CA CYS A 57 -4.50 -24.55 -48.40
C CYS A 57 -4.67 -24.47 -46.88
N ARG A 58 -4.67 -23.26 -46.29
CA ARG A 58 -4.74 -23.10 -44.83
C ARG A 58 -6.20 -23.16 -44.36
N VAL A 59 -6.61 -24.29 -43.79
CA VAL A 59 -7.96 -24.51 -43.21
C VAL A 59 -7.98 -24.25 -41.69
N ASN A 60 -6.80 -24.22 -41.06
CA ASN A 60 -6.66 -23.96 -39.64
C ASN A 60 -5.45 -23.05 -39.36
N THR A 61 -5.29 -22.67 -38.09
CA THR A 61 -4.19 -21.89 -37.54
C THR A 61 -2.87 -22.65 -37.43
N ALA A 62 -2.83 -23.99 -37.57
CA ALA A 62 -1.62 -24.80 -37.46
C ALA A 62 -1.63 -26.06 -38.34
N GLY A 63 -0.47 -26.51 -38.82
CA GLY A 63 -0.29 -27.85 -39.40
C GLY A 63 -0.55 -28.02 -40.91
N LYS A 64 -0.53 -29.28 -41.38
CA LYS A 64 -0.87 -29.68 -42.76
C LYS A 64 -2.37 -30.02 -42.86
N VAL A 65 -2.95 -29.91 -44.05
CA VAL A 65 -4.38 -30.22 -44.27
C VAL A 65 -4.54 -31.28 -45.36
N LEU A 66 -5.71 -31.94 -45.39
CA LEU A 66 -6.07 -32.82 -46.49
C LEU A 66 -6.79 -32.03 -47.58
N HIS A 67 -6.11 -31.83 -48.72
CA HIS A 67 -6.54 -30.97 -49.82
C HIS A 67 -6.99 -31.80 -51.02
N PHE A 68 -8.23 -31.60 -51.47
CA PHE A 68 -8.84 -32.32 -52.59
C PHE A 68 -8.81 -31.51 -53.88
N ILE A 69 -7.88 -31.85 -54.77
CA ILE A 69 -7.70 -31.21 -56.09
C ILE A 69 -7.84 -32.18 -57.26
N GLY A 70 -7.85 -33.49 -57.02
CA GLY A 70 -7.75 -34.51 -58.07
C GLY A 70 -8.86 -34.42 -59.12
N GLY A 71 -8.55 -34.79 -60.37
CA GLY A 71 -9.47 -34.72 -61.51
C GLY A 71 -10.50 -35.87 -61.61
N CYS A 72 -10.47 -36.84 -60.70
CA CYS A 72 -11.42 -37.95 -60.58
C CYS A 72 -12.25 -37.80 -59.28
N THR A 73 -12.87 -38.88 -58.79
CA THR A 73 -13.65 -38.86 -57.53
C THR A 73 -12.87 -38.26 -56.35
N ARG A 74 -13.44 -37.22 -55.73
CA ARG A 74 -12.97 -36.63 -54.48
C ARG A 74 -13.81 -37.13 -53.31
N GLN A 75 -13.21 -37.94 -52.45
CA GLN A 75 -13.90 -38.64 -51.38
C GLN A 75 -12.98 -38.95 -50.20
N LEU A 76 -13.48 -38.75 -48.99
CA LEU A 76 -12.87 -39.19 -47.72
C LEU A 76 -13.87 -40.08 -47.00
N THR A 77 -13.49 -41.29 -46.58
CA THR A 77 -14.40 -42.22 -45.88
C THR A 77 -13.70 -42.91 -44.72
N SER A 78 -14.31 -42.83 -43.53
CA SER A 78 -13.81 -43.47 -42.32
C SER A 78 -13.81 -44.99 -42.43
N THR A 79 -13.09 -45.68 -41.55
CA THR A 79 -13.35 -47.09 -41.25
C THR A 79 -14.68 -47.26 -40.51
N ASP A 80 -15.06 -48.50 -40.25
CA ASP A 80 -16.27 -48.83 -39.48
C ASP A 80 -16.07 -48.42 -38.01
N LEU A 81 -16.92 -47.51 -37.51
CA LEU A 81 -16.85 -46.98 -36.15
C LEU A 81 -18.01 -47.49 -35.28
N ASP A 82 -17.78 -47.59 -33.97
CA ASP A 82 -18.84 -47.73 -32.98
C ASP A 82 -19.31 -46.34 -32.54
N LEU A 83 -20.33 -45.82 -33.22
CA LEU A 83 -20.88 -44.48 -32.92
C LEU A 83 -22.08 -44.50 -31.97
N SER A 84 -22.30 -45.62 -31.25
CA SER A 84 -23.44 -45.76 -30.35
C SER A 84 -23.51 -44.69 -29.26
N GLU A 85 -22.35 -44.22 -28.77
CA GLU A 85 -22.21 -43.18 -27.73
C GLU A 85 -21.71 -41.83 -28.29
N ALA A 86 -21.51 -41.73 -29.61
CA ALA A 86 -20.99 -40.53 -30.25
C ALA A 86 -22.07 -39.45 -30.39
N VAL A 87 -21.65 -38.19 -30.28
CA VAL A 87 -22.54 -37.03 -30.23
C VAL A 87 -22.44 -36.19 -31.50
N TYR A 88 -21.24 -35.99 -32.03
CA TYR A 88 -20.99 -35.03 -33.10
C TYR A 88 -19.91 -35.49 -34.11
N ILE A 89 -19.90 -34.78 -35.24
CA ILE A 89 -18.82 -34.76 -36.24
C ILE A 89 -18.31 -33.32 -36.30
N GLN A 90 -17.04 -33.10 -36.03
CA GLN A 90 -16.38 -31.79 -35.99
C GLN A 90 -15.18 -31.77 -36.92
N PHE A 91 -14.99 -30.66 -37.64
CA PHE A 91 -13.85 -30.48 -38.54
C PHE A 91 -13.74 -29.01 -38.97
N HIS A 92 -12.57 -28.60 -39.43
CA HIS A 92 -12.40 -27.34 -40.15
C HIS A 92 -12.53 -27.58 -41.65
N PHE A 93 -13.18 -26.66 -42.36
CA PHE A 93 -13.48 -26.82 -43.78
C PHE A 93 -13.36 -25.52 -44.56
N VAL A 94 -12.85 -25.61 -45.79
CA VAL A 94 -12.80 -24.49 -46.74
C VAL A 94 -12.96 -24.97 -48.18
N PHE A 95 -13.57 -24.12 -49.02
CA PHE A 95 -13.57 -24.22 -50.48
C PHE A 95 -12.66 -23.17 -51.11
N GLY A 96 -12.10 -23.53 -52.27
CA GLY A 96 -11.51 -22.60 -53.20
C GLY A 96 -10.15 -22.07 -52.76
N CYS A 97 -9.28 -22.92 -52.22
CA CYS A 97 -7.89 -22.54 -51.96
C CYS A 97 -7.13 -22.27 -53.26
N LEU A 98 -7.49 -22.95 -54.35
CA LEU A 98 -6.98 -22.67 -55.70
C LEU A 98 -8.05 -22.02 -56.57
N ALA A 99 -9.25 -22.60 -56.62
CA ALA A 99 -10.36 -22.15 -57.44
C ALA A 99 -11.70 -22.47 -56.76
N THR A 100 -12.47 -21.42 -56.47
CA THR A 100 -13.80 -21.56 -55.86
C THR A 100 -14.75 -22.31 -56.80
N PRO A 101 -15.69 -23.11 -56.27
CA PRO A 101 -16.75 -23.73 -57.08
C PRO A 101 -17.55 -22.69 -57.88
N GLU A 102 -17.87 -23.02 -59.14
CA GLU A 102 -18.59 -22.17 -60.09
C GLU A 102 -20.07 -22.58 -60.23
N HIS A 103 -20.39 -23.83 -59.89
CA HIS A 103 -21.72 -24.40 -60.02
C HIS A 103 -22.30 -24.87 -58.69
N ARG A 104 -23.62 -24.76 -58.55
CA ARG A 104 -24.36 -25.14 -57.33
C ARG A 104 -24.14 -26.59 -56.92
N ASP A 105 -23.98 -27.49 -57.88
CA ASP A 105 -23.86 -28.93 -57.67
C ASP A 105 -22.43 -29.41 -57.38
N GLU A 106 -21.48 -28.48 -57.18
CA GLU A 106 -20.08 -28.77 -56.82
C GLU A 106 -19.82 -28.77 -55.29
N GLY A 107 -20.88 -28.77 -54.48
CA GLY A 107 -20.80 -28.86 -53.01
C GLY A 107 -20.23 -30.18 -52.49
N VAL A 108 -19.87 -30.22 -51.21
CA VAL A 108 -19.37 -31.42 -50.53
C VAL A 108 -20.44 -31.94 -49.60
N ILE A 109 -20.80 -33.21 -49.75
CA ILE A 109 -21.83 -33.87 -48.97
C ILE A 109 -21.16 -34.67 -47.84
N VAL A 110 -21.65 -34.49 -46.62
CA VAL A 110 -21.32 -35.33 -45.48
C VAL A 110 -22.43 -36.36 -45.29
N ASP A 111 -22.10 -37.63 -45.51
CA ASP A 111 -23.03 -38.76 -45.42
C ASP A 111 -22.61 -39.75 -44.32
N TYR A 112 -23.55 -40.58 -43.89
CA TYR A 112 -23.27 -41.80 -43.12
C TYR A 112 -23.83 -43.07 -43.78
N SER A 113 -23.24 -44.21 -43.45
CA SER A 113 -23.72 -45.53 -43.82
C SER A 113 -23.63 -46.50 -42.65
N THR A 114 -24.67 -47.31 -42.44
CA THR A 114 -24.74 -48.35 -41.39
C THR A 114 -24.71 -49.77 -41.95
N ASN A 115 -24.39 -49.92 -43.24
CA ASN A 115 -24.37 -51.20 -43.95
C ASN A 115 -23.13 -51.35 -44.85
N GLY A 116 -21.97 -50.92 -44.36
CA GLY A 116 -20.69 -51.09 -45.06
C GLY A 116 -20.54 -50.20 -46.30
N GLY A 117 -21.29 -49.10 -46.42
CA GLY A 117 -21.20 -48.17 -47.54
C GLY A 117 -22.06 -48.51 -48.76
N ILE A 118 -23.02 -49.45 -48.63
CA ILE A 118 -23.96 -49.80 -49.72
C ILE A 118 -25.00 -48.69 -49.91
N ILE A 119 -25.58 -48.20 -48.81
CA ILE A 119 -26.53 -47.09 -48.80
C ILE A 119 -25.94 -45.96 -47.97
N TRP A 120 -26.00 -44.75 -48.52
CA TRP A 120 -25.55 -43.52 -47.87
C TRP A 120 -26.74 -42.62 -47.59
N THR A 121 -26.79 -42.06 -46.39
CA THR A 121 -27.80 -41.09 -45.97
C THR A 121 -27.11 -39.78 -45.63
N THR A 122 -27.62 -38.68 -46.19
CA THR A 122 -27.03 -37.35 -46.02
C THR A 122 -27.28 -36.78 -44.63
N ILE A 123 -26.21 -36.31 -44.01
CA ILE A 123 -26.23 -35.53 -42.77
C ILE A 123 -26.39 -34.05 -43.14
N THR A 124 -25.50 -33.54 -43.99
CA THR A 124 -25.54 -32.15 -44.47
C THR A 124 -24.83 -32.00 -45.81
N GLU A 125 -25.20 -30.96 -46.54
CA GLU A 125 -24.44 -30.44 -47.69
C GLU A 125 -23.66 -29.20 -47.24
N LEU A 126 -22.35 -29.18 -47.50
CA LEU A 126 -21.49 -28.03 -47.30
C LEU A 126 -21.53 -27.17 -48.56
N TYR A 127 -22.28 -26.07 -48.49
CA TYR A 127 -22.51 -25.20 -49.65
C TYR A 127 -21.38 -24.17 -49.82
N TYR A 128 -20.83 -24.08 -51.02
CA TYR A 128 -19.56 -23.39 -51.25
C TYR A 128 -19.54 -21.90 -50.90
N ASP A 129 -20.67 -21.18 -51.02
CA ASP A 129 -20.72 -19.76 -50.64
C ASP A 129 -20.53 -19.53 -49.13
N GLN A 130 -20.83 -20.53 -48.30
CA GLN A 130 -20.70 -20.44 -46.84
C GLN A 130 -19.28 -20.72 -46.35
N TYR A 131 -18.47 -21.43 -47.14
CA TYR A 131 -17.17 -21.95 -46.73
C TYR A 131 -16.03 -21.44 -47.62
N LYS A 132 -16.15 -20.24 -48.21
CA LYS A 132 -15.04 -19.58 -48.96
C LYS A 132 -13.88 -19.15 -48.08
N LYS A 133 -14.10 -19.12 -46.77
CA LYS A 133 -13.09 -18.95 -45.74
C LYS A 133 -13.08 -20.20 -44.87
N PRO A 134 -11.96 -20.51 -44.21
CA PRO A 134 -11.93 -21.61 -43.26
C PRO A 134 -12.93 -21.39 -42.13
N GLU A 135 -13.80 -22.36 -41.93
CA GLU A 135 -14.82 -22.33 -40.88
C GLU A 135 -14.78 -23.63 -40.08
N PHE A 136 -15.06 -23.52 -38.78
CA PHE A 136 -15.27 -24.67 -37.92
C PHE A 136 -16.69 -25.19 -38.09
N VAL A 137 -16.81 -26.46 -38.48
CA VAL A 137 -18.09 -27.15 -38.68
C VAL A 137 -18.31 -28.12 -37.53
N SER A 138 -19.45 -27.98 -36.84
CA SER A 138 -19.90 -28.90 -35.79
C SER A 138 -21.29 -29.42 -36.12
N LEU A 139 -21.37 -30.71 -36.46
CA LEU A 139 -22.61 -31.38 -36.84
C LEU A 139 -23.03 -32.35 -35.74
N MET A 140 -24.28 -32.26 -35.29
CA MET A 140 -24.83 -33.28 -34.40
C MET A 140 -25.04 -34.58 -35.17
N LEU A 141 -24.57 -35.69 -34.59
CA LEU A 141 -24.68 -37.00 -35.21
C LEU A 141 -26.15 -37.47 -35.19
N PRO A 142 -26.76 -37.77 -36.35
CA PRO A 142 -28.16 -38.21 -36.42
C PRO A 142 -28.39 -39.50 -35.66
N GLU A 143 -29.59 -39.69 -35.09
CA GLU A 143 -29.95 -40.91 -34.34
C GLU A 143 -29.74 -42.20 -35.16
N GLY A 144 -30.03 -42.15 -36.46
CA GLY A 144 -29.80 -43.27 -37.38
C GLY A 144 -28.33 -43.67 -37.54
N ALA A 145 -27.39 -42.74 -37.31
CA ALA A 145 -25.95 -42.93 -37.40
C ALA A 145 -25.32 -43.40 -36.07
N ARG A 146 -26.05 -43.35 -34.95
CA ARG A 146 -25.55 -43.75 -33.62
C ARG A 146 -25.60 -45.27 -33.42
N ARG A 147 -24.84 -46.01 -34.21
CA ARG A 147 -24.86 -47.48 -34.24
C ARG A 147 -23.47 -48.07 -34.47
N LEU A 148 -23.33 -49.36 -34.13
CA LEU A 148 -22.14 -50.16 -34.41
C LEU A 148 -21.96 -50.34 -35.92
N GLY A 149 -20.75 -50.10 -36.43
CA GLY A 149 -20.42 -50.29 -37.85
C GLY A 149 -20.81 -49.11 -38.75
N THR A 150 -20.83 -47.90 -38.20
CA THR A 150 -21.18 -46.71 -38.98
C THR A 150 -19.94 -46.13 -39.66
N ARG A 151 -20.05 -45.79 -40.96
CA ARG A 151 -19.04 -45.04 -41.72
C ARG A 151 -19.52 -43.62 -41.95
N ILE A 152 -18.60 -42.65 -41.86
CA ILE A 152 -18.82 -41.26 -42.25
C ILE A 152 -18.02 -40.97 -43.51
N ARG A 153 -18.60 -40.20 -44.43
CA ARG A 153 -17.96 -39.83 -45.69
C ARG A 153 -18.17 -38.37 -46.03
N TRP A 154 -17.10 -37.72 -46.51
CA TRP A 154 -17.14 -36.47 -47.25
C TRP A 154 -16.97 -36.78 -48.73
N TRP A 155 -17.90 -36.33 -49.57
CA TRP A 155 -17.91 -36.65 -50.99
C TRP A 155 -18.32 -35.45 -51.82
N GLN A 156 -17.54 -35.14 -52.86
CA GLN A 156 -17.89 -34.12 -53.85
C GLN A 156 -18.53 -34.81 -55.07
N PRO A 157 -19.85 -34.62 -55.33
CA PRO A 157 -20.54 -35.34 -56.40
C PRO A 157 -20.13 -34.91 -57.81
N LYS A 158 -19.84 -33.62 -58.00
CA LYS A 158 -19.41 -33.04 -59.28
C LYS A 158 -18.33 -32.00 -59.06
N HIS A 159 -17.44 -31.87 -60.03
CA HIS A 159 -16.42 -30.82 -60.12
C HIS A 159 -15.96 -30.71 -61.58
N SER A 160 -15.45 -29.54 -61.95
CA SER A 160 -15.07 -29.20 -63.33
C SER A 160 -13.66 -29.69 -63.77
N GLY A 161 -13.11 -30.69 -63.07
CA GLY A 161 -11.79 -31.28 -63.35
C GLY A 161 -10.74 -31.02 -62.26
N GLU A 162 -9.47 -31.28 -62.58
CA GLU A 162 -8.34 -31.10 -61.65
C GLU A 162 -8.12 -29.61 -61.32
N ASN A 163 -7.75 -29.30 -60.07
CA ASN A 163 -7.50 -27.93 -59.58
C ASN A 163 -8.70 -26.96 -59.68
N THR A 164 -9.92 -27.46 -59.92
CA THR A 164 -11.16 -26.67 -59.91
C THR A 164 -12.06 -27.08 -58.76
N ALA A 165 -12.87 -26.14 -58.23
CA ALA A 165 -13.81 -26.38 -57.13
C ALA A 165 -13.17 -27.15 -55.96
N ASP A 166 -11.94 -26.81 -55.61
CA ASP A 166 -11.16 -27.54 -54.62
C ASP A 166 -11.66 -27.28 -53.21
N TRP A 167 -11.40 -28.21 -52.31
CA TRP A 167 -11.74 -28.07 -50.89
C TRP A 167 -10.70 -28.76 -50.03
N ALA A 168 -10.60 -28.31 -48.79
CA ALA A 168 -9.75 -28.96 -47.83
C ALA A 168 -10.45 -29.08 -46.47
N VAL A 169 -10.01 -30.09 -45.74
CA VAL A 169 -10.53 -30.46 -44.43
C VAL A 169 -9.37 -30.72 -43.50
N ASP A 170 -9.57 -30.36 -42.23
CA ASP A 170 -8.57 -30.52 -41.18
C ASP A 170 -9.23 -30.74 -39.81
N ASN A 171 -8.47 -31.23 -38.83
CA ASN A 171 -8.90 -31.42 -37.44
C ASN A 171 -10.22 -32.21 -37.32
N ILE A 172 -10.30 -33.35 -38.00
CA ILE A 172 -11.53 -34.16 -38.03
C ILE A 172 -11.67 -34.92 -36.71
N VAL A 173 -12.79 -34.71 -36.03
CA VAL A 173 -13.20 -35.47 -34.85
C VAL A 173 -14.60 -36.06 -35.06
N ILE A 174 -14.71 -37.38 -35.00
CA ILE A 174 -15.98 -38.09 -34.92
C ILE A 174 -16.04 -38.73 -33.54
N GLY A 175 -16.94 -38.26 -32.68
CA GLY A 175 -16.99 -38.74 -31.31
C GLY A 175 -17.84 -37.87 -30.40
N GLY A 176 -17.31 -37.59 -29.22
CA GLY A 176 -18.08 -37.12 -28.07
C GLY A 176 -18.52 -38.30 -27.19
N THR A 177 -19.03 -38.00 -26.00
CA THR A 177 -19.52 -39.01 -25.06
C THR A 177 -20.82 -38.50 -24.46
N ASP A 178 -21.87 -39.32 -24.50
CA ASP A 178 -23.16 -39.03 -23.86
C ASP A 178 -23.50 -40.15 -22.85
N PRO A 179 -23.54 -39.86 -21.53
CA PRO A 179 -23.32 -38.55 -20.91
C PRO A 179 -21.84 -38.13 -20.89
N ALA A 180 -21.59 -36.83 -21.02
CA ALA A 180 -20.25 -36.25 -20.89
C ALA A 180 -19.67 -36.49 -19.48
N PRO A 181 -18.33 -36.63 -19.35
CA PRO A 181 -17.68 -36.84 -18.06
C PRO A 181 -17.96 -35.67 -17.09
N GLY A 182 -18.28 -36.02 -15.84
CA GLY A 182 -18.52 -35.04 -14.77
C GLY A 182 -17.24 -34.51 -14.09
N SER A 183 -16.08 -35.11 -14.39
CA SER A 183 -14.80 -34.68 -13.83
C SER A 183 -13.63 -34.99 -14.76
N LEU A 184 -12.63 -34.12 -14.76
CA LEU A 184 -11.36 -34.27 -15.48
C LEU A 184 -10.22 -33.97 -14.50
N LYS A 185 -9.19 -34.82 -14.50
CA LYS A 185 -7.95 -34.62 -13.73
C LYS A 185 -6.77 -35.03 -14.60
N GLU A 186 -5.84 -34.11 -14.82
CA GLU A 186 -4.66 -34.31 -15.66
C GLU A 186 -3.42 -33.66 -15.01
N ASN A 187 -2.32 -34.38 -15.03
CA ASN A 187 -1.00 -33.92 -14.56
C ASN A 187 0.10 -34.15 -15.60
N PHE A 188 -0.29 -34.53 -16.82
CA PHE A 188 0.50 -34.69 -18.03
C PHE A 188 1.70 -35.65 -17.96
N ASN A 189 1.95 -36.32 -16.83
CA ASN A 189 3.06 -37.28 -16.67
C ASN A 189 2.97 -38.52 -17.57
N SER A 190 1.78 -38.81 -18.14
CA SER A 190 1.55 -39.89 -19.10
C SER A 190 1.31 -39.39 -20.54
N GLY A 191 1.60 -38.11 -20.81
CA GLY A 191 1.30 -37.46 -22.09
C GLY A 191 -0.18 -37.08 -22.25
N PHE A 192 -0.52 -36.53 -23.42
CA PHE A 192 -1.88 -36.11 -23.73
C PHE A 192 -2.84 -37.30 -23.88
N THR A 193 -3.77 -37.43 -22.95
CA THR A 193 -4.80 -38.48 -23.02
C THR A 193 -5.93 -38.05 -23.96
N HIS A 194 -6.11 -38.72 -25.11
CA HIS A 194 -7.16 -38.42 -26.08
C HIS A 194 -8.61 -38.47 -25.54
N LYS A 195 -8.84 -39.14 -24.41
CA LYS A 195 -10.16 -39.15 -23.72
C LYS A 195 -10.44 -37.87 -22.92
N LEU A 196 -9.43 -37.04 -22.68
CA LEU A 196 -9.51 -35.83 -21.86
C LEU A 196 -9.34 -34.55 -22.70
N TRP A 197 -8.60 -34.63 -23.80
CA TRP A 197 -8.24 -33.50 -24.65
C TRP A 197 -8.73 -33.68 -26.07
N LEU A 198 -9.50 -32.70 -26.55
CA LEU A 198 -9.97 -32.64 -27.93
C LEU A 198 -8.85 -32.17 -28.86
N ASN A 199 -8.17 -31.07 -28.51
CA ASN A 199 -7.11 -30.46 -29.31
C ASN A 199 -5.94 -30.02 -28.40
N ASN A 200 -4.72 -30.08 -28.94
CA ASN A 200 -3.47 -29.72 -28.27
C ASN A 200 -2.49 -29.11 -29.30
N ASP A 201 -3.01 -28.26 -30.18
CA ASP A 201 -2.28 -27.73 -31.33
C ASP A 201 -1.11 -26.86 -30.83
N ASN A 202 0.08 -27.13 -31.39
CA ASN A 202 1.34 -26.48 -31.01
C ASN A 202 1.68 -26.62 -29.52
N MET A 203 1.36 -27.77 -28.92
CA MET A 203 1.77 -28.11 -27.56
C MET A 203 2.57 -29.40 -27.51
N GLU A 204 3.60 -29.39 -26.67
CA GLU A 204 4.48 -30.52 -26.43
C GLU A 204 4.61 -30.82 -24.94
N MET A 205 5.08 -32.04 -24.65
CA MET A 205 5.32 -32.50 -23.29
C MET A 205 6.76 -32.18 -22.89
N GLY A 206 6.95 -31.51 -21.75
CA GLY A 206 8.29 -31.26 -21.25
C GLY A 206 8.33 -30.63 -19.87
N ASN A 207 9.53 -30.31 -19.41
CA ASN A 207 9.75 -29.63 -18.13
C ASN A 207 9.81 -28.12 -18.36
N PHE A 208 9.11 -27.34 -17.53
CA PHE A 208 9.06 -25.89 -17.66
C PHE A 208 9.20 -25.17 -16.32
N CYS A 209 9.92 -24.06 -16.33
CA CYS A 209 10.05 -23.14 -15.19
C CYS A 209 10.45 -23.79 -13.85
N GLY A 210 11.48 -24.63 -13.88
CA GLY A 210 12.03 -25.29 -12.68
C GLY A 210 11.22 -26.50 -12.18
N GLU A 211 10.08 -26.81 -12.80
CA GLU A 211 9.29 -27.99 -12.47
C GLU A 211 9.96 -29.26 -13.02
N LEU A 212 10.11 -30.28 -12.17
CA LEU A 212 10.73 -31.55 -12.54
C LEU A 212 9.73 -32.52 -13.20
N SER A 213 8.44 -32.30 -12.98
CA SER A 213 7.35 -33.08 -13.58
C SER A 213 7.03 -32.58 -15.00
N GLN A 214 6.44 -33.46 -15.83
CA GLN A 214 6.09 -33.06 -17.19
C GLN A 214 4.85 -32.17 -17.19
N SER A 215 4.88 -31.10 -17.98
CA SER A 215 3.77 -30.17 -18.19
C SER A 215 3.43 -30.06 -19.67
N ALA A 216 2.24 -29.55 -19.99
CA ALA A 216 1.88 -29.18 -21.35
C ALA A 216 2.49 -27.81 -21.67
N ILE A 217 3.50 -27.78 -22.55
CA ILE A 217 4.28 -26.60 -22.92
C ILE A 217 3.87 -26.14 -24.32
N SER A 218 3.72 -24.84 -24.52
CA SER A 218 3.54 -24.28 -25.85
C SER A 218 4.82 -24.42 -26.69
N SER A 219 4.70 -24.96 -27.90
CA SER A 219 5.75 -25.01 -28.91
C SER A 219 5.34 -24.08 -30.06
N PRO A 220 5.53 -22.75 -29.93
CA PRO A 220 5.01 -21.79 -30.91
C PRO A 220 5.69 -21.98 -32.28
N VAL A 221 4.89 -22.33 -33.28
CA VAL A 221 5.30 -22.41 -34.69
C VAL A 221 4.86 -21.11 -35.39
N GLY A 222 5.73 -20.54 -36.24
CA GLY A 222 5.55 -19.18 -36.78
C GLY A 222 4.20 -18.95 -37.48
N MET A 223 3.50 -17.88 -37.07
CA MET A 223 2.13 -17.48 -37.51
C MET A 223 1.00 -18.45 -37.11
N GLU A 224 1.21 -19.30 -36.11
CA GLU A 224 0.22 -20.29 -35.66
C GLU A 224 -0.21 -20.07 -34.21
N THR A 225 -1.50 -20.25 -33.93
CA THR A 225 -2.02 -20.14 -32.55
C THR A 225 -1.67 -21.38 -31.75
N VAL A 226 -1.52 -21.23 -30.44
CA VAL A 226 -1.36 -22.35 -29.51
C VAL A 226 -2.67 -22.57 -28.77
N THR A 227 -3.18 -23.81 -28.75
CA THR A 227 -4.45 -24.13 -28.10
C THR A 227 -4.42 -25.46 -27.35
N LEU A 228 -5.05 -25.49 -26.19
CA LEU A 228 -5.34 -26.71 -25.43
C LEU A 228 -6.84 -26.75 -25.15
N THR A 229 -7.56 -27.73 -25.68
CA THR A 229 -9.02 -27.82 -25.56
C THR A 229 -9.45 -29.13 -24.91
N THR A 230 -10.26 -29.04 -23.85
CA THR A 230 -10.81 -30.22 -23.18
C THR A 230 -11.87 -30.90 -24.05
N VAL A 231 -12.17 -32.16 -23.76
CA VAL A 231 -13.45 -32.76 -24.18
C VAL A 231 -14.64 -32.02 -23.55
N ASP A 232 -15.86 -32.25 -24.07
CA ASP A 232 -17.06 -31.76 -23.40
C ASP A 232 -17.23 -32.42 -22.04
N MET A 233 -17.74 -31.63 -21.09
CA MET A 233 -17.93 -32.03 -19.72
C MET A 233 -19.34 -31.70 -19.24
N ASN A 234 -19.86 -32.56 -18.37
CA ASN A 234 -21.07 -32.28 -17.62
C ASN A 234 -20.71 -31.44 -16.38
N ILE A 235 -20.96 -30.14 -16.46
CA ILE A 235 -20.66 -29.19 -15.40
C ILE A 235 -21.91 -28.93 -14.56
N GLU A 236 -21.80 -29.24 -13.27
CA GLU A 236 -22.89 -29.08 -12.31
C GLU A 236 -22.61 -27.94 -11.32
N LYS A 237 -23.65 -27.50 -10.63
CA LYS A 237 -23.53 -26.47 -9.60
C LYS A 237 -22.60 -26.94 -8.48
N GLY A 238 -21.58 -26.14 -8.20
CA GLY A 238 -20.56 -26.46 -7.19
C GLY A 238 -19.31 -27.11 -7.78
N HIS A 239 -19.19 -27.21 -9.11
CA HIS A 239 -17.92 -27.55 -9.75
C HIS A 239 -16.93 -26.38 -9.73
N ILE A 240 -15.64 -26.72 -9.81
CA ILE A 240 -14.52 -25.80 -9.94
C ILE A 240 -13.65 -26.19 -11.14
N LEU A 241 -12.91 -25.22 -11.67
CA LEU A 241 -11.76 -25.43 -12.55
C LEU A 241 -10.51 -24.94 -11.81
N GLN A 242 -9.49 -25.79 -11.71
CA GLN A 242 -8.24 -25.51 -11.02
C GLN A 242 -7.08 -25.99 -11.88
N PHE A 243 -6.00 -25.21 -11.97
CA PHE A 243 -4.80 -25.56 -12.72
C PHE A 243 -3.61 -24.71 -12.27
N SER A 244 -2.40 -25.14 -12.63
CA SER A 244 -1.17 -24.35 -12.57
C SER A 244 -0.88 -23.75 -13.94
N ILE A 245 -0.40 -22.51 -13.98
CA ILE A 245 0.05 -21.86 -15.22
C ILE A 245 1.32 -21.05 -14.98
N SER A 246 2.23 -21.08 -15.96
CA SER A 246 3.41 -20.21 -16.02
C SER A 246 3.55 -19.64 -17.43
N VAL A 247 3.63 -18.32 -17.56
CA VAL A 247 3.70 -17.60 -18.83
C VAL A 247 5.04 -16.85 -18.89
N GLY A 248 5.88 -17.21 -19.85
CA GLY A 248 7.14 -16.51 -20.12
C GLY A 248 8.23 -16.67 -19.07
N CYS A 249 8.17 -17.70 -18.22
CA CYS A 249 9.08 -18.00 -17.11
C CYS A 249 10.37 -17.15 -17.04
N ASN A 250 10.61 -16.49 -15.90
CA ASN A 250 11.68 -15.50 -15.71
C ASN A 250 11.59 -14.24 -16.59
N ALA A 251 10.47 -14.00 -17.26
CA ALA A 251 10.21 -12.74 -17.93
C ALA A 251 10.31 -11.57 -16.94
N THR A 252 11.02 -10.52 -17.36
CA THR A 252 11.15 -9.28 -16.61
C THR A 252 9.84 -8.49 -16.62
N TRP A 253 9.73 -7.51 -15.72
CA TRP A 253 8.52 -6.69 -15.56
C TRP A 253 8.14 -5.88 -16.81
N ASP A 254 9.09 -5.59 -17.70
CA ASP A 254 8.95 -4.82 -18.93
C ASP A 254 8.76 -5.69 -20.18
N THR A 255 8.94 -7.01 -20.07
CA THR A 255 8.73 -7.95 -21.17
C THR A 255 7.24 -8.01 -21.51
N TYR A 256 6.90 -7.69 -22.77
CA TYR A 256 5.54 -7.85 -23.26
C TYR A 256 5.35 -9.23 -23.88
N ILE A 257 4.42 -10.00 -23.30
CA ILE A 257 4.03 -11.33 -23.77
C ILE A 257 2.54 -11.32 -24.05
N LEU A 258 2.12 -11.90 -25.17
CA LEU A 258 0.70 -12.10 -25.44
C LEU A 258 0.06 -12.97 -24.35
N PRO A 259 -1.10 -12.57 -23.81
CA PRO A 259 -1.73 -13.31 -22.73
C PRO A 259 -2.26 -14.67 -23.21
N VAL A 260 -2.28 -15.63 -22.29
CA VAL A 260 -3.02 -16.88 -22.47
C VAL A 260 -4.46 -16.67 -22.02
N LEU A 261 -5.41 -16.86 -22.92
CA LEU A 261 -6.84 -16.69 -22.68
C LEU A 261 -7.44 -18.02 -22.23
N LEU A 262 -8.20 -18.00 -21.14
CA LEU A 262 -9.04 -19.13 -20.74
C LEU A 262 -10.49 -18.84 -21.10
N GLN A 263 -11.04 -19.71 -21.95
CA GLN A 263 -12.38 -19.57 -22.52
C GLN A 263 -13.19 -20.85 -22.31
N PHE A 264 -14.51 -20.73 -22.44
CA PHE A 264 -15.44 -21.85 -22.43
C PHE A 264 -16.42 -21.76 -23.60
N SER A 265 -16.98 -22.91 -23.95
CA SER A 265 -18.06 -23.07 -24.92
C SER A 265 -19.09 -24.03 -24.36
N VAL A 266 -20.37 -23.80 -24.65
CA VAL A 266 -21.50 -24.67 -24.28
C VAL A 266 -22.22 -25.27 -25.49
N ASP A 267 -21.75 -24.93 -26.69
CA ASP A 267 -22.32 -25.31 -27.99
C ASP A 267 -21.31 -26.12 -28.82
N PHE A 268 -20.52 -26.94 -28.14
CA PHE A 268 -19.53 -27.83 -28.74
C PHE A 268 -18.43 -27.09 -29.52
N GLY A 269 -18.01 -25.91 -29.07
CA GLY A 269 -16.88 -25.16 -29.64
C GLY A 269 -17.25 -24.24 -30.80
N VAL A 270 -18.53 -24.04 -31.08
CA VAL A 270 -19.00 -23.11 -32.13
C VAL A 270 -18.79 -21.66 -31.69
N THR A 271 -19.19 -21.31 -30.47
CA THR A 271 -18.92 -20.00 -29.87
C THR A 271 -18.09 -20.12 -28.60
N TRP A 272 -17.21 -19.14 -28.38
CA TRP A 272 -16.29 -19.12 -27.25
C TRP A 272 -16.40 -17.81 -26.48
N HIS A 273 -16.45 -17.92 -25.16
CA HIS A 273 -16.56 -16.79 -24.25
C HIS A 273 -15.46 -16.88 -23.19
N PRO A 274 -14.90 -15.76 -22.69
CA PRO A 274 -13.98 -15.80 -21.56
C PRO A 274 -14.67 -16.40 -20.33
N LEU A 275 -13.96 -17.23 -19.57
CA LEU A 275 -14.51 -17.84 -18.35
C LEU A 275 -14.92 -16.78 -17.32
N VAL A 276 -14.12 -15.72 -17.22
CA VAL A 276 -14.46 -14.50 -16.47
C VAL A 276 -14.30 -13.35 -17.44
N ALA A 277 -15.39 -12.62 -17.71
CA ALA A 277 -15.34 -11.41 -18.52
C ALA A 277 -14.68 -10.26 -17.75
N GLU A 278 -13.93 -9.41 -18.45
CA GLU A 278 -13.45 -8.17 -17.84
C GLU A 278 -14.63 -7.30 -17.42
N CYS A 279 -14.53 -6.76 -16.21
CA CYS A 279 -15.45 -5.77 -15.71
C CYS A 279 -14.66 -4.57 -15.19
N ALA A 280 -14.54 -3.54 -16.03
CA ALA A 280 -13.82 -2.31 -15.72
C ALA A 280 -14.78 -1.17 -15.33
N PRO A 281 -14.34 -0.15 -14.58
CA PRO A 281 -15.18 0.99 -14.16
C PRO A 281 -15.84 1.78 -15.31
N SER A 282 -15.39 1.59 -16.55
CA SER A 282 -15.93 2.19 -17.76
C SER A 282 -17.04 1.38 -18.42
N ASP A 283 -17.26 0.11 -18.07
CA ASP A 283 -18.27 -0.74 -18.71
C ASP A 283 -19.64 -0.58 -18.03
N PRO A 284 -20.67 -0.05 -18.71
CA PRO A 284 -22.00 0.13 -18.14
C PRO A 284 -22.76 -1.18 -17.89
N ARG A 285 -22.28 -2.31 -18.42
CA ARG A 285 -22.88 -3.64 -18.24
C ARG A 285 -22.42 -4.32 -16.95
N CYS A 286 -21.43 -3.75 -16.27
CA CYS A 286 -20.96 -4.19 -14.97
C CYS A 286 -21.98 -3.87 -13.88
N THR A 287 -22.52 -4.89 -13.22
CA THR A 287 -23.54 -4.68 -12.19
C THR A 287 -22.99 -4.55 -10.77
N ASP A 288 -21.86 -5.19 -10.39
CA ASP A 288 -21.45 -5.20 -8.96
C ASP A 288 -19.95 -5.29 -8.61
N VAL A 289 -19.07 -5.94 -9.38
CA VAL A 289 -17.65 -6.10 -8.97
C VAL A 289 -16.71 -5.97 -10.16
N GLU A 290 -15.74 -5.06 -10.06
CA GLU A 290 -14.67 -4.95 -11.03
C GLU A 290 -13.79 -6.20 -11.00
N ASN A 291 -13.61 -6.85 -12.14
CA ASN A 291 -12.88 -8.10 -12.27
C ASN A 291 -12.00 -8.08 -13.51
N MET A 292 -10.85 -8.76 -13.41
CA MET A 292 -9.98 -9.02 -14.54
C MET A 292 -10.60 -10.11 -15.42
N GLU A 293 -10.35 -10.04 -16.74
CA GLU A 293 -10.63 -11.16 -17.62
C GLU A 293 -9.84 -12.40 -17.19
N SER A 294 -10.31 -13.59 -17.55
CA SER A 294 -9.55 -14.84 -17.42
C SER A 294 -8.40 -14.93 -18.43
N SER A 295 -7.51 -13.93 -18.41
CA SER A 295 -6.32 -13.78 -19.23
C SER A 295 -5.07 -13.81 -18.35
N PHE A 296 -4.07 -14.61 -18.71
CA PHE A 296 -2.84 -14.81 -17.92
C PHE A 296 -1.65 -14.17 -18.62
N TYR A 297 -1.00 -13.25 -17.91
CA TYR A 297 0.18 -12.52 -18.34
C TYR A 297 1.43 -13.08 -17.67
N ASN A 298 2.58 -12.58 -18.11
CA ASN A 298 3.90 -13.00 -17.64
C ASN A 298 4.01 -13.05 -16.11
N ASN A 299 4.60 -14.12 -15.60
CA ASN A 299 4.81 -14.37 -14.18
C ASN A 299 6.15 -15.08 -13.96
N LEU A 300 6.83 -14.72 -12.87
CA LEU A 300 8.16 -15.27 -12.57
C LEU A 300 8.13 -16.76 -12.22
N GLU A 301 7.08 -17.20 -11.53
CA GLU A 301 6.94 -18.57 -10.99
C GLU A 301 5.57 -19.16 -11.33
N TRP A 302 5.43 -20.48 -11.27
CA TRP A 302 4.15 -21.17 -11.42
C TRP A 302 3.07 -20.64 -10.49
N ARG A 303 1.87 -20.38 -11.04
CA ARG A 303 0.73 -19.91 -10.25
C ARG A 303 -0.44 -20.86 -10.35
N LYS A 304 -1.02 -21.15 -9.18
CA LYS A 304 -2.29 -21.86 -9.08
C LYS A 304 -3.44 -20.90 -9.36
N MET A 305 -4.32 -21.30 -10.28
CA MET A 305 -5.59 -20.65 -10.55
C MET A 305 -6.73 -21.56 -10.08
N THR A 306 -7.82 -20.95 -9.58
CA THR A 306 -9.01 -21.69 -9.16
C THR A 306 -10.25 -20.83 -9.41
N PHE A 307 -11.14 -21.32 -10.26
CA PHE A 307 -12.39 -20.69 -10.64
C PHE A 307 -13.56 -21.50 -10.12
N SER A 308 -14.52 -20.83 -9.47
CA SER A 308 -15.81 -21.46 -9.17
C SER A 308 -16.71 -21.36 -10.39
N LEU A 309 -17.15 -22.50 -10.94
CA LEU A 309 -17.97 -22.53 -12.14
C LEU A 309 -19.42 -22.17 -11.80
N LYS A 310 -19.88 -21.04 -12.34
CA LYS A 310 -21.20 -20.45 -12.05
C LYS A 310 -21.77 -19.81 -13.32
N GLY A 311 -23.10 -19.76 -13.43
CA GLY A 311 -23.77 -19.11 -14.56
C GLY A 311 -23.78 -19.99 -15.81
N GLU A 312 -23.54 -19.39 -16.97
CA GLU A 312 -23.69 -20.01 -18.30
C GLU A 312 -22.78 -21.22 -18.52
N VAL A 313 -21.66 -21.31 -17.81
CA VAL A 313 -20.73 -22.46 -17.89
C VAL A 313 -21.33 -23.77 -17.36
N ILE A 314 -22.46 -23.73 -16.65
CA ILE A 314 -23.17 -24.92 -16.14
C ILE A 314 -24.01 -25.50 -17.28
N SER A 315 -23.44 -26.46 -18.01
CA SER A 315 -24.09 -27.20 -19.09
C SER A 315 -23.59 -28.65 -19.14
N ARG A 316 -24.31 -29.51 -19.87
CA ARG A 316 -23.92 -30.91 -20.14
C ARG A 316 -22.85 -31.04 -21.23
N SER A 317 -22.58 -29.95 -21.93
CA SER A 317 -21.71 -29.87 -23.12
C SER A 317 -20.67 -28.76 -22.98
N THR A 318 -20.23 -28.48 -21.75
CA THR A 318 -19.26 -27.41 -21.52
C THR A 318 -17.85 -27.91 -21.84
N ARG A 319 -17.12 -27.20 -22.69
CA ARG A 319 -15.67 -27.43 -22.92
C ARG A 319 -14.88 -26.18 -22.61
N PHE A 320 -13.62 -26.35 -22.20
CA PHE A 320 -12.70 -25.27 -21.87
C PHE A 320 -11.53 -25.25 -22.84
N ARG A 321 -10.98 -24.06 -23.12
CA ARG A 321 -9.71 -23.95 -23.85
C ARG A 321 -8.77 -22.91 -23.25
N TRP A 322 -7.48 -23.22 -23.31
CA TRP A 322 -6.40 -22.25 -23.15
C TRP A 322 -5.90 -21.88 -24.54
N LEU A 323 -5.92 -20.59 -24.86
CA LEU A 323 -5.62 -20.09 -26.20
C LEU A 323 -4.61 -18.94 -26.11
N GLN A 324 -3.54 -19.01 -26.88
CA GLN A 324 -2.67 -17.87 -27.15
C GLN A 324 -2.69 -17.59 -28.66
N HIS A 325 -3.06 -16.37 -29.03
CA HIS A 325 -3.03 -15.94 -30.43
C HIS A 325 -1.59 -15.83 -30.94
N PHE A 326 -1.39 -16.05 -32.24
CA PHE A 326 -0.09 -15.85 -32.85
C PHE A 326 0.27 -14.37 -32.92
N SER A 327 1.57 -14.06 -32.79
CA SER A 327 2.12 -12.75 -33.10
C SER A 327 2.98 -12.85 -34.35
N SER A 328 2.97 -11.82 -35.20
CA SER A 328 3.97 -11.67 -36.26
C SER A 328 5.35 -11.34 -35.70
N ASP A 329 5.43 -10.87 -34.45
CA ASP A 329 6.66 -10.58 -33.73
C ASP A 329 7.02 -11.74 -32.81
N VAL A 330 8.03 -12.53 -33.22
CA VAL A 330 8.51 -13.72 -32.51
C VAL A 330 9.02 -13.39 -31.10
N SER A 331 9.43 -12.14 -30.83
CA SER A 331 9.86 -11.73 -29.49
C SER A 331 8.71 -11.69 -28.47
N GLN A 332 7.46 -11.56 -28.95
CA GLN A 332 6.24 -11.49 -28.12
C GLN A 332 5.56 -12.87 -27.94
N SER A 333 5.94 -13.86 -28.75
CA SER A 333 5.44 -15.25 -28.69
C SER A 333 6.29 -16.10 -27.75
N GLN A 334 6.41 -15.69 -26.49
CA GLN A 334 7.15 -16.46 -25.48
C GLN A 334 6.36 -17.70 -25.02
N VAL A 335 7.10 -18.71 -24.54
CA VAL A 335 6.60 -20.01 -24.12
C VAL A 335 5.78 -19.91 -22.82
N TRP A 336 4.67 -20.63 -22.75
CA TRP A 336 3.87 -20.83 -21.55
C TRP A 336 3.60 -22.32 -21.32
N ALA A 337 3.22 -22.68 -20.10
CA ALA A 337 2.87 -24.05 -19.76
C ALA A 337 1.69 -24.13 -18.78
N VAL A 338 0.92 -25.22 -18.87
CA VAL A 338 -0.17 -25.57 -17.97
C VAL A 338 0.07 -26.94 -17.37
N ASP A 339 -0.29 -27.09 -16.09
CA ASP A 339 -0.19 -28.34 -15.35
C ASP A 339 -1.31 -28.48 -14.30
N ASN A 340 -1.47 -29.66 -13.70
CA ASN A 340 -2.37 -29.96 -12.58
C ASN A 340 -3.82 -29.54 -12.81
N VAL A 341 -4.35 -29.82 -14.00
CA VAL A 341 -5.71 -29.45 -14.40
C VAL A 341 -6.72 -30.35 -13.69
N TYR A 342 -7.66 -29.72 -13.00
CA TYR A 342 -8.79 -30.37 -12.35
C TYR A 342 -10.08 -29.61 -12.67
N ILE A 343 -11.06 -30.33 -13.20
CA ILE A 343 -12.42 -29.84 -13.42
C ILE A 343 -13.36 -30.84 -12.75
N GLY A 344 -14.23 -30.37 -11.85
CA GLY A 344 -15.16 -31.26 -11.16
C GLY A 344 -15.64 -30.71 -9.83
N PRO A 345 -16.23 -31.54 -8.96
CA PRO A 345 -16.80 -31.12 -7.69
C PRO A 345 -15.83 -30.35 -6.79
N ALA A 346 -16.31 -29.27 -6.17
CA ALA A 346 -15.55 -28.51 -5.18
C ALA A 346 -15.22 -29.33 -3.92
N CYS A 347 -14.00 -29.17 -3.42
CA CYS A 347 -13.64 -29.57 -2.07
C CYS A 347 -14.26 -28.63 -1.01
N PRO A 348 -14.34 -29.03 0.27
CA PRO A 348 -14.88 -28.19 1.33
C PRO A 348 -14.26 -26.79 1.36
N GLY A 349 -15.11 -25.76 1.20
CA GLY A 349 -14.69 -24.36 1.18
C GLY A 349 -13.68 -23.99 0.08
N ASN A 350 -13.61 -24.76 -1.01
CA ASN A 350 -12.61 -24.61 -2.08
C ASN A 350 -11.16 -24.56 -1.57
N CYS A 351 -10.90 -25.28 -0.47
CA CYS A 351 -9.61 -25.23 0.24
C CYS A 351 -9.16 -23.81 0.60
N ARG A 352 -10.12 -22.86 0.71
CA ARG A 352 -9.91 -21.42 0.95
C ARG A 352 -8.89 -20.75 0.00
N GLY A 353 -8.66 -21.32 -1.18
CA GLY A 353 -7.60 -20.89 -2.11
C GLY A 353 -6.17 -21.18 -1.62
N ARG A 354 -6.00 -21.94 -0.54
CA ARG A 354 -4.73 -22.16 0.20
C ARG A 354 -4.26 -23.62 0.13
N GLY A 355 -4.65 -24.30 -0.94
CA GLY A 355 -4.33 -25.70 -1.17
C GLY A 355 -4.95 -26.21 -2.46
N TRP A 356 -4.51 -27.38 -2.91
CA TRP A 356 -5.07 -28.08 -4.06
C TRP A 356 -6.32 -28.87 -3.65
N CYS A 357 -7.40 -28.73 -4.42
CA CYS A 357 -8.53 -29.66 -4.29
C CYS A 357 -8.18 -31.00 -4.94
N ASP A 358 -8.14 -32.05 -4.13
CA ASP A 358 -8.03 -33.44 -4.54
C ASP A 358 -9.27 -34.18 -4.03
N TYR A 359 -10.38 -33.99 -4.75
CA TYR A 359 -11.72 -34.26 -4.27
C TYR A 359 -11.86 -35.67 -3.65
N PRO A 360 -12.45 -35.81 -2.45
CA PRO A 360 -13.15 -34.77 -1.67
C PRO A 360 -12.28 -34.04 -0.64
N ARG A 361 -10.94 -34.12 -0.71
CA ARG A 361 -10.00 -33.60 0.29
C ARG A 361 -9.18 -32.42 -0.22
N CYS A 362 -8.66 -31.62 0.70
CA CYS A 362 -7.76 -30.51 0.39
C CYS A 362 -6.31 -30.85 0.76
N ASN A 363 -5.40 -30.66 -0.19
CA ASN A 363 -3.96 -30.73 0.03
C ASN A 363 -3.43 -29.31 0.29
N CYS A 364 -3.25 -28.96 1.56
CA CYS A 364 -2.97 -27.59 1.99
C CYS A 364 -1.52 -27.16 1.74
N PHE A 365 -1.34 -25.88 1.41
CA PHE A 365 -0.01 -25.26 1.31
C PHE A 365 0.64 -25.11 2.69
N GLN A 366 1.95 -24.86 2.70
CA GLN A 366 2.71 -24.65 3.91
C GLN A 366 2.12 -23.52 4.77
N GLY A 367 1.99 -23.78 6.08
CA GLY A 367 1.37 -22.88 7.04
C GLY A 367 -0.17 -22.89 7.06
N TYR A 368 -0.79 -23.79 6.30
CA TYR A 368 -2.23 -24.05 6.30
C TYR A 368 -2.53 -25.53 6.60
N GLY A 369 -3.72 -25.80 7.13
CA GLY A 369 -4.11 -27.16 7.51
C GLY A 369 -5.58 -27.32 7.85
N GLY A 370 -5.96 -28.53 8.24
CA GLY A 370 -7.36 -28.91 8.47
C GLY A 370 -8.11 -29.26 7.17
N LYS A 371 -9.44 -29.47 7.27
CA LYS A 371 -10.26 -29.96 6.15
C LYS A 371 -10.44 -28.96 5.00
N ASP A 372 -10.30 -27.67 5.27
CA ASP A 372 -10.51 -26.55 4.34
C ASP A 372 -9.30 -25.60 4.26
N CYS A 373 -8.11 -26.01 4.70
CA CYS A 373 -6.85 -25.24 4.68
C CYS A 373 -6.91 -23.88 5.40
N ARG A 374 -7.26 -23.93 6.68
CA ARG A 374 -7.23 -22.77 7.59
C ARG A 374 -5.79 -22.43 7.97
N VAL A 375 -5.60 -21.18 8.40
CA VAL A 375 -4.32 -20.69 8.93
C VAL A 375 -3.93 -21.51 10.16
N VAL A 376 -2.72 -22.07 10.14
CA VAL A 376 -2.13 -22.80 11.30
C VAL A 376 -0.88 -22.08 11.81
N SER A 377 -0.12 -21.47 10.91
CA SER A 377 1.05 -20.64 11.26
C SER A 377 0.67 -19.18 11.44
N LYS A 378 1.39 -18.46 12.33
CA LYS A 378 1.22 -17.02 12.52
C LYS A 378 1.48 -16.28 11.20
N ARG A 379 0.59 -15.35 10.86
CA ARG A 379 0.73 -14.45 9.70
C ARG A 379 1.11 -13.04 10.16
N PRO A 380 1.76 -12.23 9.31
CA PRO A 380 2.03 -10.83 9.62
C PRO A 380 0.72 -10.10 9.94
N THR A 381 0.69 -9.36 11.04
CA THR A 381 -0.52 -8.61 11.47
C THR A 381 -0.55 -7.20 10.89
N TYR A 382 0.52 -6.79 10.22
CA TYR A 382 0.65 -5.52 9.52
C TYR A 382 1.58 -5.68 8.32
N LEU A 383 1.54 -4.71 7.41
CA LEU A 383 2.52 -4.50 6.35
C LEU A 383 2.92 -3.03 6.38
N LYS A 384 4.22 -2.75 6.41
CA LYS A 384 4.78 -1.40 6.37
C LYS A 384 5.91 -1.37 5.34
N GLU A 385 5.72 -0.67 4.22
CA GLU A 385 6.63 -0.68 3.08
C GLU A 385 6.94 0.75 2.59
N ARG A 386 8.22 1.03 2.34
CA ARG A 386 8.77 2.30 1.83
C ARG A 386 9.60 2.13 0.55
N PHE A 387 9.71 0.90 0.06
CA PHE A 387 10.47 0.53 -1.14
C PHE A 387 11.93 1.02 -1.15
N SER A 388 12.55 1.11 0.03
CA SER A 388 13.92 1.63 0.19
C SER A 388 15.01 0.61 -0.22
N GLY A 389 14.65 -0.66 -0.37
CA GLY A 389 15.56 -1.72 -0.84
C GLY A 389 15.66 -1.81 -2.36
N SER A 390 16.58 -2.64 -2.86
CA SER A 390 16.73 -2.91 -4.31
C SER A 390 15.70 -3.90 -4.86
N ASP A 391 15.15 -4.77 -4.01
CA ASP A 391 14.31 -5.88 -4.42
C ASP A 391 12.95 -5.88 -3.71
N LEU A 392 11.92 -6.32 -4.44
CA LEU A 392 10.59 -6.54 -3.90
C LEU A 392 10.59 -7.88 -3.16
N GLY A 393 10.79 -7.83 -1.85
CA GLY A 393 10.88 -9.03 -1.01
C GLY A 393 9.64 -9.93 -1.08
N LEU A 394 9.85 -11.24 -1.18
CA LEU A 394 8.80 -12.26 -1.24
C LEU A 394 8.02 -12.42 0.09
N ASP A 395 8.53 -11.85 1.18
CA ASP A 395 7.87 -11.87 2.49
C ASP A 395 6.68 -10.91 2.58
N SER A 396 6.67 -9.87 1.74
CA SER A 396 5.64 -8.82 1.73
C SER A 396 4.64 -9.00 0.58
N TRP A 397 5.12 -9.51 -0.55
CA TRP A 397 4.39 -9.51 -1.83
C TRP A 397 4.26 -10.92 -2.39
N SER A 398 3.04 -11.37 -2.64
CA SER A 398 2.76 -12.66 -3.29
C SER A 398 2.70 -12.58 -4.81
N LEU A 399 2.58 -11.37 -5.36
CA LEU A 399 2.62 -11.10 -6.79
C LEU A 399 2.94 -9.64 -7.05
N VAL A 400 3.85 -9.39 -7.99
CA VAL A 400 4.04 -8.08 -8.62
C VAL A 400 4.10 -8.32 -10.13
N GLN A 401 3.27 -7.63 -10.90
CA GLN A 401 3.29 -7.66 -12.36
C GLN A 401 3.35 -6.23 -12.91
N GLY A 402 4.23 -6.02 -13.90
CA GLY A 402 4.40 -4.74 -14.56
C GLY A 402 5.03 -3.65 -13.71
N GLY A 403 5.63 -3.98 -12.56
CA GLY A 403 6.18 -3.02 -11.60
C GLY A 403 7.63 -3.27 -11.22
N THR A 404 8.34 -2.18 -10.91
CA THR A 404 9.71 -2.17 -10.37
C THR A 404 9.84 -1.10 -9.30
N ILE A 405 10.82 -1.25 -8.39
CA ILE A 405 11.23 -0.16 -7.50
C ILE A 405 12.00 0.87 -8.34
N GLY A 406 11.66 2.16 -8.19
CA GLY A 406 12.31 3.24 -8.94
C GLY A 406 11.68 4.60 -8.70
N GLN A 407 12.04 5.57 -9.55
CA GLN A 407 11.45 6.91 -9.52
C GLN A 407 10.12 6.92 -10.29
N GLY A 408 9.06 7.44 -9.66
CA GLY A 408 7.75 7.59 -10.31
C GLY A 408 7.67 8.84 -11.20
N CYS A 409 6.45 9.23 -11.57
CA CYS A 409 6.22 10.35 -12.49
C CYS A 409 6.45 11.72 -11.81
N PRO A 410 7.03 12.72 -12.50
CA PRO A 410 7.18 14.08 -11.96
C PRO A 410 5.85 14.79 -11.63
N PRO A 411 5.84 15.76 -10.68
CA PRO A 411 6.97 16.25 -9.88
C PRO A 411 7.46 15.22 -8.84
N VAL A 412 8.79 15.20 -8.65
CA VAL A 412 9.61 14.15 -8.03
C VAL A 412 9.04 13.61 -6.71
N LEU A 413 9.06 12.27 -6.57
CA LEU A 413 8.76 11.53 -5.36
C LEU A 413 9.95 11.55 -4.39
N ASP A 414 9.67 11.66 -3.10
CA ASP A 414 10.70 11.61 -2.07
C ASP A 414 11.19 10.17 -1.91
N GLY A 415 12.30 9.83 -2.56
CA GLY A 415 12.87 8.48 -2.55
C GLY A 415 12.31 7.53 -3.63
N PRO A 416 12.76 6.26 -3.64
CA PRO A 416 12.22 5.23 -4.53
C PRO A 416 10.79 4.81 -4.12
N ALA A 417 9.98 4.46 -5.12
CA ALA A 417 8.61 3.97 -4.95
C ALA A 417 8.41 2.68 -5.78
N LEU A 418 7.31 1.96 -5.57
CA LEU A 418 6.89 0.91 -6.51
C LEU A 418 6.20 1.57 -7.71
N VAL A 419 6.79 1.42 -8.90
CA VAL A 419 6.33 2.08 -10.12
C VAL A 419 5.87 1.04 -11.13
N LEU A 420 4.61 1.12 -11.54
CA LEU A 420 3.99 0.21 -12.50
C LEU A 420 3.93 0.83 -13.89
N ARG A 421 4.86 0.40 -14.77
CA ARG A 421 4.98 0.87 -16.16
C ARG A 421 4.90 -0.25 -17.22
N GLY A 422 4.88 -1.52 -16.79
CA GLY A 422 4.90 -2.67 -17.71
C GLY A 422 3.76 -2.62 -18.74
N LYS A 423 3.99 -3.19 -19.93
CA LYS A 423 3.02 -3.15 -21.04
C LYS A 423 1.88 -4.16 -20.90
N GLY A 424 2.06 -5.20 -20.08
CA GLY A 424 1.04 -6.20 -19.76
C GLY A 424 0.21 -5.85 -18.53
N GLN A 425 -0.21 -6.87 -17.77
CA GLN A 425 -0.94 -6.69 -16.53
C GLN A 425 -0.13 -5.88 -15.50
N ARG A 426 -0.79 -4.89 -14.88
CA ARG A 426 -0.24 -4.10 -13.78
C ARG A 426 -1.00 -4.41 -12.51
N GLN A 427 -0.38 -5.18 -11.62
CA GLN A 427 -0.97 -5.49 -10.32
C GLN A 427 0.11 -5.77 -9.28
N VAL A 428 -0.25 -5.54 -8.02
CA VAL A 428 0.54 -5.93 -6.87
C VAL A 428 -0.38 -6.52 -5.79
N VAL A 429 0.02 -7.65 -5.23
CA VAL A 429 -0.77 -8.42 -4.26
C VAL A 429 0.09 -8.72 -3.03
N THR A 430 -0.42 -8.40 -1.85
CA THR A 430 0.26 -8.71 -0.59
C THR A 430 0.34 -10.23 -0.36
N VAL A 431 1.23 -10.66 0.52
CA VAL A 431 1.05 -11.96 1.20
C VAL A 431 -0.24 -11.95 2.03
N ASP A 432 -0.59 -13.11 2.58
CA ASP A 432 -1.69 -13.23 3.52
C ASP A 432 -1.40 -12.53 4.84
N LEU A 433 -2.18 -11.50 5.15
CA LEU A 433 -2.09 -10.72 6.39
C LEU A 433 -3.18 -11.16 7.38
N ASP A 434 -2.84 -11.26 8.67
CA ASP A 434 -3.83 -11.40 9.73
C ASP A 434 -4.43 -10.03 10.06
N THR A 435 -5.55 -9.74 9.42
CA THR A 435 -6.23 -8.44 9.51
C THR A 435 -7.32 -8.39 10.57
N ARG A 436 -7.45 -9.39 11.45
CA ARG A 436 -8.50 -9.41 12.49
C ARG A 436 -8.46 -8.19 13.41
N ASN A 437 -7.26 -7.67 13.65
CA ASN A 437 -7.03 -6.46 14.46
C ASN A 437 -6.68 -5.24 13.61
N ALA A 438 -6.55 -5.38 12.29
CA ALA A 438 -6.22 -4.27 11.40
C ALA A 438 -7.44 -3.37 11.21
N ARG A 439 -7.21 -2.06 11.15
CA ARG A 439 -8.26 -1.04 11.09
C ARG A 439 -8.27 -0.27 9.78
N PHE A 440 -7.13 -0.13 9.11
CA PHE A 440 -7.02 0.69 7.92
C PHE A 440 -5.93 0.20 6.95
N ILE A 441 -6.03 0.70 5.73
CA ILE A 441 -5.03 0.68 4.68
C ILE A 441 -4.67 2.13 4.38
N GLN A 442 -3.41 2.49 4.49
CA GLN A 442 -2.88 3.82 4.18
C GLN A 442 -1.72 3.68 3.20
N PHE A 443 -1.66 4.56 2.19
CA PHE A 443 -0.55 4.61 1.24
C PHE A 443 -0.52 5.97 0.54
N LEU A 444 0.58 6.25 -0.16
CA LEU A 444 0.66 7.32 -1.13
C LEU A 444 0.44 6.73 -2.54
N LEU A 445 -0.31 7.44 -3.38
CA LEU A 445 -0.58 7.06 -4.77
C LEU A 445 -0.42 8.27 -5.70
N GLN A 446 0.17 8.01 -6.86
CA GLN A 446 0.17 8.90 -8.01
C GLN A 446 -0.20 8.11 -9.29
N ILE A 447 -1.06 8.66 -10.13
CA ILE A 447 -1.47 8.14 -11.44
C ILE A 447 -1.14 9.20 -12.50
N GLY A 448 -0.17 8.90 -13.35
CA GLY A 448 0.38 9.81 -14.33
C GLY A 448 1.03 11.05 -13.70
N GLY A 449 1.04 12.15 -14.43
CA GLY A 449 1.61 13.40 -13.96
C GLY A 449 1.68 14.45 -15.06
N GLU A 450 2.62 15.38 -14.91
CA GLU A 450 2.95 16.38 -15.93
C GLU A 450 4.24 16.02 -16.68
N GLY A 451 4.75 14.80 -16.47
CA GLY A 451 5.97 14.32 -17.09
C GLY A 451 5.81 14.15 -18.60
N GLN A 452 6.90 14.40 -19.33
CA GLN A 452 7.00 14.10 -20.76
C GLN A 452 7.43 12.65 -21.03
N GLU A 453 7.76 11.89 -19.99
CA GLU A 453 8.10 10.46 -20.09
C GLU A 453 6.89 9.64 -20.55
N ASP A 454 7.18 8.51 -21.22
CA ASP A 454 6.15 7.60 -21.71
C ASP A 454 5.27 7.08 -20.56
N GLY A 455 3.95 7.25 -20.71
CA GLY A 455 2.94 6.93 -19.70
C GLY A 455 2.86 7.86 -18.48
N CYS A 456 3.74 8.86 -18.33
CA CYS A 456 3.69 9.84 -17.22
C CYS A 456 2.91 11.13 -17.56
N GLY A 457 2.27 11.18 -18.72
CA GLY A 457 1.32 12.25 -19.04
C GLY A 457 0.06 12.19 -18.16
N ARG A 458 -0.80 13.19 -18.30
CA ARG A 458 -2.08 13.20 -17.59
C ARG A 458 -2.95 12.03 -18.07
N PRO A 459 -3.52 11.23 -17.16
CA PRO A 459 -4.36 10.10 -17.52
C PRO A 459 -5.63 10.56 -18.24
N GLN A 460 -6.06 9.80 -19.24
CA GLN A 460 -7.08 10.23 -20.21
C GLN A 460 -8.39 9.43 -20.09
N SER A 461 -8.37 8.26 -19.47
CA SER A 461 -9.49 7.34 -19.43
C SER A 461 -9.75 6.78 -18.04
N ARG A 462 -10.99 6.36 -17.77
CA ARG A 462 -11.32 5.62 -16.54
C ARG A 462 -10.59 4.29 -16.42
N THR A 463 -10.14 3.70 -17.53
CA THR A 463 -9.28 2.52 -17.54
C THR A 463 -7.88 2.78 -16.97
N ASP A 464 -7.47 4.06 -16.85
CA ASP A 464 -6.22 4.43 -16.17
C ASP A 464 -6.36 4.41 -14.63
N SER A 465 -7.58 4.25 -14.10
CA SER A 465 -7.83 4.24 -12.65
C SER A 465 -7.23 2.99 -12.01
N VAL A 466 -6.80 3.12 -10.75
CA VAL A 466 -6.27 2.00 -9.96
C VAL A 466 -7.38 1.49 -9.04
N ILE A 467 -7.58 0.18 -9.00
CA ILE A 467 -8.63 -0.45 -8.22
C ILE A 467 -7.99 -1.17 -7.03
N LEU A 468 -8.42 -0.81 -5.82
CA LEU A 468 -8.02 -1.47 -4.59
C LEU A 468 -9.06 -2.52 -4.20
N GLN A 469 -8.61 -3.76 -3.98
CA GLN A 469 -9.47 -4.89 -3.62
C GLN A 469 -8.87 -5.71 -2.48
N TYR A 470 -9.72 -6.53 -1.86
CA TYR A 470 -9.29 -7.55 -0.90
C TYR A 470 -9.85 -8.93 -1.24
N SER A 471 -9.15 -9.97 -0.78
CA SER A 471 -9.60 -11.36 -0.83
C SER A 471 -9.39 -12.04 0.52
N SER A 472 -10.39 -12.79 0.98
CA SER A 472 -10.33 -13.60 2.22
C SER A 472 -10.18 -15.11 1.95
N ASN A 473 -10.04 -15.49 0.68
CA ASN A 473 -10.00 -16.88 0.20
C ASN A 473 -8.89 -17.11 -0.82
N GLY A 474 -7.70 -16.56 -0.54
CA GLY A 474 -6.47 -16.83 -1.30
C GLY A 474 -6.54 -16.36 -2.76
N GLY A 475 -7.26 -15.26 -3.02
CA GLY A 475 -7.35 -14.67 -4.35
C GLY A 475 -8.35 -15.34 -5.30
N THR A 476 -9.16 -16.29 -4.81
CA THR A 476 -10.19 -16.96 -5.64
C THR A 476 -11.41 -16.08 -5.92
N THR A 477 -11.75 -15.17 -4.99
CA THR A 477 -12.69 -14.08 -5.24
C THR A 477 -12.16 -12.78 -4.66
N TRP A 478 -12.43 -11.67 -5.34
CA TRP A 478 -12.00 -10.33 -4.94
C TRP A 478 -13.21 -9.43 -4.69
N HIS A 479 -13.05 -8.50 -3.75
CA HIS A 479 -14.05 -7.49 -3.41
C HIS A 479 -13.43 -6.10 -3.46
N THR A 480 -14.08 -5.17 -4.16
CA THR A 480 -13.61 -3.79 -4.30
C THR A 480 -13.75 -3.01 -3.00
N LEU A 481 -12.65 -2.39 -2.57
CA LEU A 481 -12.61 -1.43 -1.48
C LEU A 481 -12.83 -0.01 -1.99
N GLN A 482 -12.11 0.36 -3.06
CA GLN A 482 -12.21 1.67 -3.67
C GLN A 482 -11.65 1.66 -5.09
N VAL A 483 -12.33 2.38 -5.99
CA VAL A 483 -11.77 2.79 -7.29
C VAL A 483 -11.08 4.15 -7.10
N LEU A 484 -9.78 4.18 -7.35
CA LEU A 484 -8.93 5.36 -7.20
C LEU A 484 -8.89 6.05 -8.57
N ASP A 485 -9.75 7.06 -8.72
CA ASP A 485 -10.02 7.73 -9.99
C ASP A 485 -8.76 8.35 -10.60
N HIS A 486 -8.55 8.07 -11.88
CA HIS A 486 -7.37 8.50 -12.62
C HIS A 486 -7.11 10.02 -12.54
N SER A 487 -8.15 10.85 -12.51
CA SER A 487 -8.02 12.31 -12.52
C SER A 487 -7.71 12.92 -11.15
N SER A 488 -7.95 12.17 -10.07
CA SER A 488 -7.80 12.67 -8.69
C SER A 488 -6.37 12.58 -8.17
N PHE A 489 -5.57 11.67 -8.73
CA PHE A 489 -4.23 11.31 -8.23
C PHE A 489 -3.09 11.73 -9.18
N THR A 490 -3.23 12.80 -9.95
CA THR A 490 -2.18 13.28 -10.88
C THR A 490 -0.92 13.80 -10.19
N SER A 491 -0.96 13.97 -8.86
CA SER A 491 0.17 14.24 -8.00
C SER A 491 0.16 13.25 -6.84
N MET A 492 1.30 12.99 -6.21
CA MET A 492 1.38 12.08 -5.07
C MET A 492 0.47 12.54 -3.93
N GLN A 493 -0.48 11.69 -3.54
CA GLN A 493 -1.46 11.98 -2.49
C GLN A 493 -1.64 10.80 -1.55
N ARG A 494 -1.91 11.11 -0.27
CA ARG A 494 -2.22 10.11 0.76
C ARG A 494 -3.64 9.61 0.62
N VAL A 495 -3.77 8.29 0.52
CA VAL A 495 -5.02 7.55 0.58
C VAL A 495 -5.14 6.89 1.95
N TYR A 496 -6.32 6.97 2.56
CA TYR A 496 -6.65 6.29 3.81
C TYR A 496 -8.02 5.63 3.71
N ILE A 497 -8.04 4.31 3.84
CA ILE A 497 -9.26 3.50 3.67
C ILE A 497 -9.48 2.67 4.93
N PRO A 498 -10.64 2.82 5.62
CA PRO A 498 -10.97 1.96 6.74
C PRO A 498 -11.23 0.53 6.25
N LEU A 499 -10.66 -0.45 6.94
CA LEU A 499 -10.82 -1.84 6.57
C LEU A 499 -12.24 -2.33 6.96
N PRO A 500 -13.04 -2.89 6.03
CA PRO A 500 -14.38 -3.35 6.36
C PRO A 500 -14.32 -4.62 7.20
N GLY A 501 -15.33 -4.84 8.06
CA GLY A 501 -15.38 -6.02 8.95
C GLY A 501 -15.33 -7.37 8.23
N ARG A 502 -15.81 -7.45 6.97
CA ARG A 502 -15.71 -8.66 6.13
C ARG A 502 -14.28 -8.97 5.67
N ALA A 503 -13.38 -7.98 5.72
CA ALA A 503 -11.96 -8.14 5.43
C ALA A 503 -11.13 -8.41 6.70
N ALA A 504 -11.74 -8.45 7.90
CA ALA A 504 -11.05 -8.74 9.16
C ALA A 504 -10.97 -10.27 9.37
N THR A 505 -10.00 -10.91 8.72
CA THR A 505 -9.82 -12.36 8.78
C THR A 505 -8.37 -12.74 9.11
N ALA A 506 -8.14 -13.99 9.51
CA ALA A 506 -6.81 -14.46 9.88
C ALA A 506 -5.83 -14.51 8.69
N ALA A 507 -6.32 -14.38 7.47
CA ALA A 507 -5.51 -14.32 6.27
C ALA A 507 -6.29 -13.65 5.13
N THR A 508 -5.99 -12.37 4.93
CA THR A 508 -6.57 -11.48 3.93
C THR A 508 -5.46 -10.97 3.03
N GLN A 509 -5.66 -11.02 1.71
CA GLN A 509 -4.78 -10.40 0.72
C GLN A 509 -5.36 -9.08 0.26
N ILE A 510 -4.51 -8.08 0.05
CA ILE A 510 -4.87 -6.80 -0.56
C ILE A 510 -4.22 -6.72 -1.94
N ARG A 511 -4.96 -6.23 -2.94
CA ARG A 511 -4.49 -6.05 -4.31
C ARG A 511 -4.77 -4.65 -4.83
N TRP A 512 -3.76 -4.07 -5.46
CA TRP A 512 -3.92 -2.91 -6.35
C TRP A 512 -3.75 -3.39 -7.78
N TRP A 513 -4.66 -3.00 -8.66
CA TRP A 513 -4.53 -3.34 -10.08
C TRP A 513 -5.10 -2.26 -10.97
N GLN A 514 -4.60 -2.20 -12.21
CA GLN A 514 -5.08 -1.30 -13.24
C GLN A 514 -5.69 -2.14 -14.38
N PRO A 515 -6.91 -1.81 -14.87
CA PRO A 515 -7.47 -2.39 -16.09
C PRO A 515 -6.55 -2.17 -17.29
N ILE A 516 -6.59 -3.08 -18.26
CA ILE A 516 -5.73 -2.97 -19.43
C ILE A 516 -6.44 -2.11 -20.48
N SER A 517 -5.81 -1.00 -20.87
CA SER A 517 -6.28 -0.19 -22.00
C SER A 517 -5.93 -0.89 -23.32
N MET A 518 -6.85 -0.85 -24.30
CA MET A 518 -6.65 -1.36 -25.66
C MET A 518 -5.26 -0.97 -26.22
N PRO A 519 -4.61 -1.82 -27.04
CA PRO A 519 -3.20 -1.67 -27.47
C PRO A 519 -2.88 -0.39 -28.26
N THR A 520 -3.88 0.43 -28.60
CA THR A 520 -3.70 1.70 -29.34
C THR A 520 -3.35 2.89 -28.44
N LYS A 521 -3.48 2.79 -27.10
CA LYS A 521 -3.05 3.82 -26.15
C LYS A 521 -2.35 3.22 -24.93
N PRO A 522 -1.13 3.65 -24.59
CA PRO A 522 -0.46 3.20 -23.37
C PRO A 522 -1.22 3.70 -22.13
N ALA A 523 -1.48 2.79 -21.19
CA ALA A 523 -2.11 3.12 -19.91
C ALA A 523 -1.20 4.00 -19.06
N ALA A 524 -1.78 4.91 -18.28
CA ALA A 524 -1.01 5.80 -17.41
C ALA A 524 -0.17 5.02 -16.39
N VAL A 525 1.10 5.41 -16.25
CA VAL A 525 2.00 4.90 -15.22
C VAL A 525 1.47 5.32 -13.85
N TRP A 526 1.60 4.45 -12.85
CA TRP A 526 1.25 4.80 -11.48
C TRP A 526 2.30 4.34 -10.49
N SER A 527 2.35 5.00 -9.35
CA SER A 527 3.36 4.78 -8.31
C SER A 527 2.72 4.64 -6.94
N LEU A 528 3.17 3.67 -6.17
CA LEU A 528 2.79 3.44 -4.78
C LEU A 528 3.98 3.64 -3.86
N ASP A 529 3.74 4.27 -2.73
CA ASP A 529 4.75 4.42 -1.69
C ASP A 529 4.11 4.50 -0.29
N ASN A 530 4.91 4.34 0.76
CA ASN A 530 4.53 4.49 2.17
C ASN A 530 3.26 3.69 2.51
N ILE A 531 3.26 2.41 2.16
CA ILE A 531 2.12 1.51 2.38
C ILE A 531 2.12 1.03 3.83
N LEU A 532 1.07 1.34 4.57
CA LEU A 532 0.80 0.86 5.92
C LEU A 532 -0.58 0.20 5.97
N ILE A 533 -0.60 -1.13 6.08
CA ILE A 533 -1.79 -1.92 6.38
C ILE A 533 -1.69 -2.37 7.82
N GLY A 534 -2.68 -2.03 8.66
CA GLY A 534 -2.67 -2.45 10.05
C GLY A 534 -3.42 -1.49 10.96
N GLY A 535 -2.76 -1.08 12.04
CA GLY A 535 -3.38 -0.42 13.18
C GLY A 535 -3.94 -1.43 14.18
N PHE A 536 -4.75 -0.93 15.10
CA PHE A 536 -5.33 -1.74 16.16
C PHE A 536 -6.85 -1.56 16.23
N ALA A 537 -7.57 -2.65 16.46
CA ALA A 537 -9.01 -2.61 16.73
C ALA A 537 -9.31 -1.73 17.95
N ILE A 538 -8.43 -1.79 18.96
CA ILE A 538 -8.37 -0.86 20.09
C ILE A 538 -7.02 -0.16 20.03
N ASN A 539 -7.03 1.13 19.73
CA ASN A 539 -5.81 1.92 19.65
C ASN A 539 -5.07 1.93 21.01
N PRO A 540 -3.73 1.94 21.02
CA PRO A 540 -2.96 2.04 22.26
C PRO A 540 -3.29 3.35 22.99
N SER A 541 -3.31 3.28 24.32
CA SER A 541 -3.52 4.43 25.21
C SER A 541 -2.21 5.07 25.67
N GLU A 542 -1.07 4.46 25.33
CA GLU A 542 0.25 4.89 25.75
C GLU A 542 1.23 4.70 24.59
N LEU A 543 2.11 5.67 24.41
CA LEU A 543 3.27 5.63 23.52
C LEU A 543 4.47 6.01 24.37
N TRP A 544 5.48 5.15 24.39
CA TRP A 544 6.79 5.47 24.96
C TRP A 544 7.87 4.97 24.01
N ASP A 545 8.78 5.86 23.63
CA ASP A 545 9.86 5.52 22.70
C ASP A 545 11.11 6.37 22.95
N GLU A 546 12.24 5.69 23.08
CA GLU A 546 13.61 6.24 23.17
C GLU A 546 14.39 5.98 21.87
N PHE A 547 13.72 5.55 20.80
CA PHE A 547 14.24 5.25 19.46
C PHE A 547 15.32 4.16 19.36
N GLY A 548 15.78 3.57 20.48
CA GLY A 548 16.73 2.46 20.48
C GLY A 548 16.12 1.08 20.17
N ASN A 549 14.84 0.86 20.50
CA ASN A 549 14.09 -0.38 20.26
C ASN A 549 12.62 -0.07 19.93
N SER A 550 12.39 0.80 18.95
CA SER A 550 11.02 1.19 18.56
C SER A 550 10.23 0.00 18.01
N THR A 551 8.94 -0.10 18.37
CA THR A 551 8.05 -1.04 17.68
C THR A 551 7.53 -0.39 16.40
N ASP A 552 7.56 -1.14 15.29
CA ASP A 552 7.24 -0.64 13.93
C ASP A 552 5.91 0.12 13.78
N LEU A 553 4.90 -0.19 14.61
CA LEU A 553 3.55 0.39 14.55
C LEU A 553 3.33 1.60 15.47
N SER A 554 4.28 1.91 16.36
CA SER A 554 4.24 3.11 17.21
C SER A 554 4.24 4.40 16.40
N TRP A 555 4.83 4.34 15.20
CA TRP A 555 5.02 5.46 14.30
C TRP A 555 4.52 5.12 12.90
N GLU A 556 3.96 6.10 12.21
CA GLU A 556 3.67 5.99 10.78
C GLU A 556 4.98 6.09 9.97
N PHE A 557 4.99 6.90 8.92
CA PHE A 557 6.18 7.19 8.12
C PHE A 557 6.89 8.42 8.66
N SER A 558 8.22 8.36 8.66
CA SER A 558 9.10 9.48 8.96
C SER A 558 9.71 9.96 7.65
N LEU A 559 9.31 11.15 7.21
CA LEU A 559 9.86 11.74 5.99
C LEU A 559 11.22 12.36 6.32
N ASN A 560 12.27 11.94 5.61
CA ASN A 560 13.65 12.44 5.73
C ASN A 560 14.28 12.34 7.14
N GLY A 561 13.79 11.43 7.97
CA GLY A 561 14.28 11.26 9.34
C GLY A 561 14.96 9.91 9.54
N GLU A 562 16.06 9.91 10.28
CA GLU A 562 16.91 8.75 10.55
C GLU A 562 17.21 8.64 12.05
N VAL A 563 17.33 7.42 12.57
CA VAL A 563 17.77 7.19 13.94
C VAL A 563 19.30 7.23 13.97
N GLN A 564 19.87 8.17 14.71
CA GLN A 564 21.32 8.40 14.78
C GLN A 564 21.75 8.69 16.23
N ASP A 565 23.02 8.39 16.56
CA ASP A 565 23.65 8.80 17.82
C ASP A 565 24.32 10.18 17.69
N LYS A 566 24.75 10.77 18.83
CA LYS A 566 25.64 11.96 18.88
C LYS A 566 25.05 13.27 18.37
N PHE A 567 23.74 13.38 18.16
CA PHE A 567 23.11 14.65 17.82
C PHE A 567 23.16 15.64 19.00
N CYS A 568 23.62 16.87 18.75
CA CYS A 568 23.90 17.91 19.76
C CYS A 568 24.59 17.38 21.04
N GLY A 569 25.52 16.42 20.91
CA GLY A 569 26.31 15.90 22.03
C GLY A 569 25.63 14.85 22.92
N LYS A 570 24.39 14.41 22.61
CA LYS A 570 23.74 13.28 23.30
C LYS A 570 24.24 11.95 22.74
N SER A 571 24.70 11.04 23.59
CA SER A 571 25.28 9.75 23.16
C SER A 571 24.24 8.72 22.71
N ASP A 572 22.99 8.89 23.12
CA ASP A 572 21.92 7.93 22.89
C ASP A 572 21.35 8.07 21.48
N LEU A 573 20.62 7.05 21.04
CA LEU A 573 19.95 7.05 19.74
C LEU A 573 18.76 7.99 19.77
N ALA A 574 18.69 8.91 18.82
CA ALA A 574 17.58 9.83 18.67
C ALA A 574 17.12 9.91 17.23
N MET A 575 15.83 10.20 17.05
CA MET A 575 15.28 10.44 15.73
C MET A 575 15.71 11.83 15.24
N THR A 576 16.45 11.87 14.13
CA THR A 576 17.17 13.06 13.67
C THR A 576 16.81 13.40 12.22
N TRP A 577 16.72 14.70 11.94
CA TRP A 577 16.58 15.26 10.61
C TRP A 577 17.73 16.21 10.32
N SER A 578 18.46 15.93 9.24
CA SER A 578 19.56 16.79 8.78
C SER A 578 19.07 18.13 8.22
N GLU A 579 20.02 19.04 7.99
CA GLU A 579 19.74 20.29 7.26
C GLU A 579 19.27 19.98 5.84
N GLY A 580 18.20 20.65 5.40
CA GLY A 580 17.61 20.36 4.10
C GLY A 580 16.39 21.20 3.76
N VAL A 581 15.82 20.94 2.59
CA VAL A 581 14.60 21.58 2.07
C VAL A 581 13.48 20.54 2.00
N GLY A 582 12.23 20.96 2.05
CA GLY A 582 11.06 20.08 1.99
C GLY A 582 10.35 19.94 3.33
N GLU A 583 9.41 18.99 3.36
CA GLU A 583 8.68 18.62 4.57
C GLU A 583 9.47 17.57 5.34
N ARG A 584 9.73 17.84 6.62
CA ARG A 584 10.37 16.91 7.55
C ARG A 584 9.45 16.69 8.72
N HIS A 585 9.02 15.45 8.92
CA HIS A 585 8.13 15.14 10.02
C HIS A 585 8.18 13.70 10.47
N ILE A 586 7.68 13.48 11.68
CA ILE A 586 7.30 12.17 12.22
C ILE A 586 5.88 12.25 12.76
N THR A 587 5.09 11.21 12.49
CA THR A 587 3.69 11.10 12.94
C THR A 587 3.54 9.84 13.79
N THR A 588 2.91 9.97 14.95
CA THR A 588 2.58 8.82 15.81
C THR A 588 1.53 7.93 15.15
N GLY A 589 1.49 6.67 15.56
CA GLY A 589 0.29 5.85 15.40
C GLY A 589 -0.94 6.51 16.04
N GLN A 590 -2.11 5.96 15.77
CA GLN A 590 -3.35 6.44 16.39
C GLN A 590 -3.41 6.02 17.86
N LEU A 591 -3.66 6.97 18.74
CA LEU A 591 -3.73 6.79 20.19
C LEU A 591 -5.12 7.10 20.72
N ILE A 592 -5.51 6.41 21.79
CA ILE A 592 -6.61 6.83 22.65
C ILE A 592 -6.07 7.90 23.58
N VAL A 593 -6.62 9.12 23.48
CA VAL A 593 -6.27 10.25 24.33
C VAL A 593 -7.53 10.70 25.06
N GLN A 594 -7.44 10.77 26.39
CA GLN A 594 -8.56 11.10 27.27
C GLN A 594 -8.12 12.09 28.36
N GLU A 595 -9.01 12.37 29.31
CA GLU A 595 -8.70 13.21 30.46
C GLU A 595 -7.54 12.63 31.28
N ASN A 596 -6.77 13.52 31.92
CA ASN A 596 -5.59 13.20 32.72
C ASN A 596 -4.44 12.55 31.91
N TYR A 597 -4.24 12.99 30.67
CA TYR A 597 -3.11 12.56 29.83
C TYR A 597 -2.07 13.69 29.71
N MET A 598 -0.82 13.30 29.51
CA MET A 598 0.30 14.21 29.27
C MET A 598 1.11 13.77 28.05
N LEU A 599 1.84 14.72 27.49
CA LEU A 599 2.82 14.49 26.43
C LEU A 599 4.16 15.07 26.87
N GLN A 600 5.20 14.26 26.86
CA GLN A 600 6.56 14.64 27.26
C GLN A 600 7.54 14.14 26.20
N PHE A 601 8.55 14.92 25.88
CA PHE A 601 9.62 14.55 24.94
C PHE A 601 10.82 15.46 25.14
N GLN A 602 11.95 15.08 24.57
CA GLN A 602 13.11 15.95 24.41
C GLN A 602 13.27 16.38 22.96
N ILE A 603 13.66 17.63 22.75
CA ILE A 603 13.93 18.18 21.42
C ILE A 603 15.19 19.05 21.44
N ALA A 604 15.95 18.98 20.36
CA ALA A 604 17.07 19.87 20.07
C ALA A 604 16.97 20.37 18.62
N VAL A 605 17.28 21.65 18.38
CA VAL A 605 17.09 22.33 17.09
C VAL A 605 18.33 23.18 16.78
N GLY A 606 19.00 22.87 15.67
CA GLY A 606 20.13 23.63 15.10
C GLY A 606 21.49 23.44 15.77
N CYS A 607 21.57 22.83 16.96
CA CYS A 607 22.79 22.72 17.77
C CYS A 607 23.55 24.07 17.89
N ASP A 608 24.83 24.09 18.27
CA ASP A 608 25.63 25.33 18.41
C ASP A 608 25.85 26.12 17.09
N GLN A 609 25.23 25.73 15.97
CA GLN A 609 25.50 26.31 14.64
C GLN A 609 24.77 27.66 14.39
N LEU A 610 23.70 27.96 15.12
CA LEU A 610 22.87 29.16 14.90
C LEU A 610 22.50 29.91 16.18
N ARG A 611 23.49 30.53 16.83
CA ARG A 611 23.21 31.49 17.89
C ARG A 611 22.72 32.81 17.30
N HIS A 612 21.50 33.22 17.68
CA HIS A 612 20.93 34.57 17.49
C HIS A 612 20.43 34.95 16.08
N SER A 613 19.85 34.00 15.34
CA SER A 613 19.13 34.37 14.11
C SER A 613 17.79 35.04 14.44
N CYS A 614 17.51 36.16 13.78
CA CYS A 614 16.20 36.84 13.84
C CYS A 614 15.15 36.17 12.92
N ASN A 615 15.53 35.16 12.12
CA ASN A 615 14.62 34.45 11.25
C ASN A 615 13.93 33.29 11.99
N ASN A 616 12.63 33.43 12.27
CA ASN A 616 11.80 32.40 12.91
C ASN A 616 11.15 31.40 11.94
N HIS A 617 11.45 31.47 10.64
CA HIS A 617 10.77 30.71 9.58
C HIS A 617 11.07 29.19 9.56
N GLN A 618 11.83 28.68 10.53
CA GLN A 618 12.33 27.30 10.56
C GLN A 618 11.88 26.51 11.80
N SER A 619 10.80 26.94 12.45
CA SER A 619 10.29 26.33 13.67
C SER A 619 9.69 24.94 13.44
N ILE A 620 9.86 24.04 14.40
CA ILE A 620 9.19 22.75 14.47
C ILE A 620 7.85 22.97 15.15
N ARG A 621 6.75 22.55 14.52
CA ARG A 621 5.41 22.60 15.11
C ARG A 621 5.01 21.22 15.60
N LEU A 622 4.50 21.14 16.83
CA LEU A 622 3.80 19.96 17.32
C LEU A 622 2.29 20.15 17.11
N GLU A 623 1.75 19.30 16.25
CA GLU A 623 0.37 19.33 15.79
C GLU A 623 -0.36 18.03 16.17
N TYR A 624 -1.70 18.08 16.20
CA TYR A 624 -2.55 16.91 16.37
C TYR A 624 -3.63 16.83 15.29
N ASN A 625 -4.10 15.60 15.07
CA ASN A 625 -5.20 15.28 14.17
C ASN A 625 -6.05 14.18 14.81
N LYS A 626 -7.38 14.37 14.85
CA LYS A 626 -8.32 13.40 15.46
C LYS A 626 -8.97 12.47 14.43
N ASP A 627 -8.99 12.89 13.17
CA ASP A 627 -9.55 12.12 12.05
C ASP A 627 -8.46 11.77 11.06
N PRO A 628 -7.98 10.51 11.07
CA PRO A 628 -6.95 10.05 10.15
C PRO A 628 -7.27 10.17 8.67
N ARG A 629 -8.54 10.36 8.29
CA ARG A 629 -8.97 10.59 6.91
C ARG A 629 -8.71 12.02 6.43
N SER A 630 -8.62 12.96 7.37
CA SER A 630 -8.41 14.38 7.09
C SER A 630 -6.93 14.75 7.20
N ASN A 631 -6.49 15.68 6.36
CA ASN A 631 -5.17 16.32 6.50
C ASN A 631 -5.22 17.63 7.32
N ASN A 632 -6.28 17.83 8.12
CA ASN A 632 -6.41 19.00 8.97
C ASN A 632 -5.63 18.79 10.27
N TRP A 633 -4.52 19.50 10.40
CA TRP A 633 -3.65 19.49 11.56
C TRP A 633 -3.78 20.81 12.33
N ASN A 634 -3.76 20.73 13.66
CA ASN A 634 -3.87 21.89 14.55
C ASN A 634 -2.77 21.84 15.60
N LEU A 635 -2.28 22.99 16.09
CA LEU A 635 -1.32 23.02 17.19
C LEU A 635 -1.92 22.38 18.46
N VAL A 636 -1.14 21.53 19.13
CA VAL A 636 -1.52 20.93 20.42
C VAL A 636 -1.80 22.01 21.44
N GLN A 637 -0.89 22.98 21.57
CA GLN A 637 -1.07 24.18 22.39
C GLN A 637 -1.21 25.41 21.47
N PRO A 638 -2.31 26.17 21.58
CA PRO A 638 -2.50 27.37 20.76
C PRO A 638 -1.56 28.50 21.20
N VAL A 639 -1.34 29.45 20.29
CA VAL A 639 -0.64 30.71 20.60
C VAL A 639 -1.59 31.59 21.41
N CYS A 640 -1.18 31.96 22.63
CA CYS A 640 -1.97 32.79 23.55
C CYS A 640 -1.14 33.97 24.02
N LEU A 641 -1.42 35.16 23.47
CA LEU A 641 -0.72 36.41 23.78
C LEU A 641 -1.70 37.44 24.38
N PRO A 642 -1.23 38.49 25.07
CA PRO A 642 -2.08 39.52 25.68
C PRO A 642 -3.07 40.22 24.74
N GLY A 643 -2.82 40.27 23.42
CA GLY A 643 -3.75 40.81 22.42
C GLY A 643 -4.88 39.85 22.02
N HIS A 644 -4.77 38.56 22.33
CA HIS A 644 -5.66 37.48 21.86
C HIS A 644 -6.74 37.06 22.89
N ILE A 645 -7.02 37.91 23.90
CA ILE A 645 -7.94 37.62 25.02
C ILE A 645 -9.37 37.31 24.54
N SER A 646 -9.74 37.69 23.31
CA SER A 646 -11.05 37.38 22.71
C SER A 646 -11.17 35.96 22.11
N SER A 647 -10.08 35.18 22.05
CA SER A 647 -10.13 33.80 21.54
C SER A 647 -10.63 32.85 22.64
N SER A 648 -11.63 32.03 22.33
CA SER A 648 -12.20 31.05 23.27
C SER A 648 -11.22 29.94 23.70
N GLU A 649 -10.06 29.84 23.04
CA GLU A 649 -9.03 28.82 23.30
C GLU A 649 -7.94 29.26 24.29
N CYS A 650 -7.86 30.55 24.61
CA CYS A 650 -6.82 31.10 25.48
C CYS A 650 -7.38 31.49 26.85
N SER A 651 -6.68 31.08 27.91
CA SER A 651 -6.98 31.55 29.26
C SER A 651 -6.39 32.94 29.47
N PRO A 652 -7.13 33.91 30.02
CA PRO A 652 -6.61 35.27 30.26
C PRO A 652 -5.47 35.31 31.28
N TYR A 653 -5.25 34.22 32.03
CA TYR A 653 -4.21 34.11 33.06
C TYR A 653 -2.98 33.28 32.61
N SER A 654 -2.98 32.79 31.36
CA SER A 654 -1.93 31.95 30.81
C SER A 654 -1.54 32.41 29.41
N TYR A 655 -0.27 32.74 29.24
CA TYR A 655 0.30 33.13 27.95
C TYR A 655 1.32 32.09 27.49
N SER A 656 1.30 31.80 26.19
CA SER A 656 2.14 30.79 25.55
C SER A 656 2.42 31.16 24.09
N THR A 657 3.61 30.79 23.61
CA THR A 657 4.01 30.87 22.19
C THR A 657 3.42 29.72 21.35
N GLY A 658 2.58 28.87 21.95
CA GLY A 658 2.05 27.66 21.34
C GLY A 658 3.07 26.52 21.30
N SER A 659 2.67 25.37 20.78
CA SER A 659 3.53 24.19 20.65
C SER A 659 4.47 24.30 19.43
N ILE A 660 5.32 25.34 19.45
CA ILE A 660 6.24 25.76 18.40
C ILE A 660 7.65 25.85 18.99
N TYR A 661 8.61 25.12 18.41
CA TYR A 661 9.97 24.99 18.92
C TYR A 661 10.95 25.58 17.93
N THR A 662 11.84 26.46 18.40
CA THR A 662 12.78 27.19 17.54
C THR A 662 14.23 26.93 17.94
N ALA A 663 15.17 27.08 17.00
CA ALA A 663 16.60 27.01 17.29
C ALA A 663 17.00 27.92 18.44
N ASN A 664 16.47 29.15 18.51
CA ASN A 664 16.82 30.12 19.56
C ASN A 664 16.52 29.64 20.98
N GLU A 665 15.51 28.79 21.17
CA GLU A 665 15.14 28.27 22.50
C GLU A 665 15.67 26.85 22.74
N PHE A 666 15.81 26.04 21.69
CA PHE A 666 16.11 24.61 21.79
C PHE A 666 17.49 24.24 21.20
N LEU A 667 18.49 25.13 21.26
CA LEU A 667 19.87 24.86 20.78
C LEU A 667 20.50 23.60 21.41
N THR A 668 20.15 23.33 22.66
CA THR A 668 20.56 22.12 23.39
C THR A 668 19.33 21.27 23.68
N TRP A 669 19.53 19.98 23.93
CA TRP A 669 18.47 19.09 24.39
C TRP A 669 17.70 19.70 25.57
N LYS A 670 16.39 19.90 25.37
CA LYS A 670 15.47 20.37 26.40
C LYS A 670 14.24 19.48 26.44
N ARG A 671 13.82 19.16 27.65
CA ARG A 671 12.59 18.42 27.92
C ARG A 671 11.38 19.36 27.84
N VAL A 672 10.43 18.99 27.00
CA VAL A 672 9.11 19.62 26.90
C VAL A 672 8.10 18.69 27.57
N THR A 673 7.15 19.25 28.29
CA THR A 673 6.07 18.48 28.92
C THR A 673 4.80 19.31 28.91
N LEU A 674 3.76 18.73 28.32
CA LEU A 674 2.48 19.37 28.06
C LEU A 674 1.37 18.59 28.76
N ASP A 675 0.51 19.32 29.46
CA ASP A 675 -0.78 18.81 29.90
C ASP A 675 -1.72 18.79 28.69
N LEU A 676 -2.21 17.61 28.28
CA LEU A 676 -2.93 17.50 27.02
C LEU A 676 -4.33 18.14 27.15
N PRO A 677 -4.66 19.17 26.35
CA PRO A 677 -5.92 19.89 26.50
C PRO A 677 -7.10 19.08 25.95
N LYS A 678 -8.32 19.35 26.45
CA LYS A 678 -9.55 18.63 26.05
C LYS A 678 -9.77 18.55 24.54
N LYS A 679 -9.28 19.52 23.77
CA LYS A 679 -9.42 19.55 22.31
C LYS A 679 -8.73 18.39 21.58
N VAL A 680 -7.72 17.77 22.21
CA VAL A 680 -7.01 16.61 21.67
C VAL A 680 -7.63 15.26 22.04
N PHE A 681 -8.66 15.22 22.88
CA PHE A 681 -9.26 13.96 23.33
C PHE A 681 -10.01 13.28 22.17
N SER A 682 -9.66 12.02 21.91
CA SER A 682 -10.28 11.15 20.89
C SER A 682 -9.76 9.72 21.06
N SER A 683 -10.49 8.75 20.52
CA SER A 683 -10.01 7.37 20.39
C SER A 683 -8.99 7.15 19.26
N SER A 684 -8.68 8.19 18.47
CA SER A 684 -7.86 8.11 17.26
C SER A 684 -6.96 9.33 17.06
N THR A 685 -6.54 9.98 18.14
CA THR A 685 -5.66 11.14 18.05
C THR A 685 -4.27 10.71 17.59
N ARG A 686 -3.71 11.46 16.65
CA ARG A 686 -2.32 11.35 16.20
C ARG A 686 -1.61 12.66 16.47
N PHE A 687 -0.33 12.58 16.79
CA PHE A 687 0.55 13.72 16.97
C PHE A 687 1.61 13.74 15.88
N ARG A 688 1.99 14.93 15.44
CA ARG A 688 3.03 15.11 14.43
C ARG A 688 3.95 16.26 14.81
N TRP A 689 5.26 16.01 14.73
CA TRP A 689 6.28 17.06 14.76
C TRP A 689 6.68 17.35 13.33
N VAL A 690 6.49 18.58 12.88
CA VAL A 690 6.69 18.96 11.47
C VAL A 690 7.48 20.24 11.33
N GLN A 691 8.42 20.23 10.38
CA GLN A 691 9.15 21.40 9.90
C GLN A 691 8.94 21.50 8.38
N THR A 692 8.27 22.57 7.95
CA THR A 692 8.01 22.84 6.53
C THR A 692 8.89 23.99 6.05
N ASN A 693 9.75 23.77 5.07
CA ASN A 693 10.50 24.86 4.43
C ASN A 693 10.70 24.60 2.94
N THR A 694 10.24 25.50 2.07
CA THR A 694 10.24 25.29 0.62
C THR A 694 11.40 25.99 -0.10
N ASN A 695 11.90 27.11 0.45
CA ASN A 695 12.80 28.00 -0.29
C ASN A 695 14.21 28.10 0.30
N THR A 696 14.39 27.70 1.57
CA THR A 696 15.68 27.77 2.27
C THR A 696 15.96 26.46 2.97
N SER A 697 17.24 26.07 3.08
CA SER A 697 17.61 24.95 3.95
C SER A 697 17.20 25.29 5.37
N ALA A 698 16.35 24.47 5.97
CA ALA A 698 16.01 24.60 7.38
C ALA A 698 16.98 23.80 8.25
N VAL A 699 17.18 24.30 9.47
CA VAL A 699 18.03 23.68 10.48
C VAL A 699 17.71 22.23 10.76
N ALA A 700 18.76 21.48 11.06
CA ALA A 700 18.66 20.14 11.61
C ALA A 700 17.95 20.15 12.97
N TRP A 701 17.24 19.07 13.30
CA TRP A 701 16.60 18.89 14.60
C TRP A 701 16.49 17.42 14.95
N ALA A 702 16.34 17.12 16.24
CA ALA A 702 16.15 15.75 16.71
C ALA A 702 15.11 15.68 17.83
N LEU A 703 14.49 14.50 17.94
CA LEU A 703 13.45 14.15 18.89
C LEU A 703 13.86 12.89 19.66
N ASP A 704 13.62 12.88 20.97
CA ASP A 704 13.93 11.75 21.82
C ASP A 704 13.01 11.66 23.05
N ASP A 705 13.05 10.55 23.79
CA ASP A 705 12.35 10.28 25.05
C ASP A 705 10.85 10.63 24.99
N VAL A 706 10.15 10.20 23.94
CA VAL A 706 8.75 10.54 23.71
C VAL A 706 7.85 9.69 24.59
N TYR A 707 7.05 10.34 25.44
CA TYR A 707 6.00 9.74 26.26
C TYR A 707 4.66 10.44 25.97
N ILE A 708 3.63 9.65 25.66
CA ILE A 708 2.24 10.10 25.53
C ILE A 708 1.38 9.10 26.27
N GLY A 709 0.71 9.51 27.35
CA GLY A 709 -0.08 8.58 28.13
C GLY A 709 -0.68 9.24 29.36
N GLU A 710 -1.08 8.41 30.33
CA GLU A 710 -1.62 8.89 31.59
C GLU A 710 -0.62 9.79 32.32
N LYS A 711 -1.14 10.87 32.89
CA LYS A 711 -0.37 11.90 33.58
C LYS A 711 0.21 11.34 34.87
N CYS A 712 1.53 11.43 35.02
CA CYS A 712 2.20 11.19 36.28
C CYS A 712 1.77 12.24 37.33
N PRO A 713 1.88 11.94 38.64
CA PRO A 713 1.58 12.89 39.71
C PRO A 713 2.26 14.24 39.47
N GLU A 714 1.47 15.31 39.34
CA GLU A 714 1.94 16.68 39.07
C GLU A 714 2.90 16.81 37.87
N MET A 715 2.85 15.89 36.88
CA MET A 715 3.81 15.79 35.76
C MET A 715 5.27 15.82 36.25
N CYS A 716 5.53 15.16 37.39
CA CYS A 716 6.84 15.09 38.02
C CYS A 716 7.43 16.47 38.37
N GLY A 717 6.56 17.47 38.57
CA GLY A 717 6.97 18.83 38.93
C GLY A 717 7.87 19.52 37.90
N GLY A 718 7.99 18.99 36.68
CA GLY A 718 8.97 19.41 35.68
C GLY A 718 10.41 18.94 35.94
N ARG A 719 10.62 18.08 36.95
CA ARG A 719 11.91 17.62 37.49
C ARG A 719 12.13 16.13 37.32
N GLY A 720 11.58 15.57 36.27
CA GLY A 720 11.71 14.15 36.01
C GLY A 720 10.97 13.71 34.77
N PHE A 721 11.17 12.44 34.45
CA PHE A 721 10.49 11.75 33.38
C PHE A 721 9.30 10.97 33.92
N CYS A 722 8.21 10.97 33.17
CA CYS A 722 7.07 10.12 33.46
C CYS A 722 7.30 8.75 32.81
N PHE A 723 7.34 7.71 33.62
CA PHE A 723 7.47 6.33 33.16
C PHE A 723 6.50 5.43 33.91
N ASN A 724 5.62 4.75 33.19
CA ASN A 724 4.61 3.85 33.77
C ASN A 724 3.84 4.49 34.95
N LYS A 725 3.37 5.73 34.76
CA LYS A 725 2.62 6.54 35.76
C LYS A 725 3.42 6.88 37.04
N THR A 726 4.74 6.66 37.03
CA THR A 726 5.64 7.00 38.12
C THR A 726 6.68 8.01 37.66
N CYS A 727 7.13 8.86 38.58
CA CYS A 727 8.13 9.88 38.28
C CYS A 727 9.55 9.38 38.55
N GLN A 728 10.38 9.40 37.52
CA GLN A 728 11.82 9.24 37.64
C GLN A 728 12.45 10.64 37.76
N CYS A 729 12.93 10.97 38.97
CA CYS A 729 13.37 12.33 39.27
C CYS A 729 14.78 12.63 38.78
N ASP A 730 14.98 13.85 38.29
CA ASP A 730 16.30 14.42 38.01
C ASP A 730 17.11 14.52 39.31
N ASP A 731 18.44 14.47 39.20
CA ASP A 731 19.36 14.59 40.32
C ASP A 731 19.03 15.78 41.26
N GLY A 732 19.04 15.51 42.56
CA GLY A 732 18.73 16.50 43.60
C GLY A 732 17.23 16.71 43.88
N ASN A 733 16.35 15.96 43.20
CA ASN A 733 14.90 15.97 43.40
C ASN A 733 14.40 14.60 43.87
N PHE A 734 13.38 14.59 44.73
CA PHE A 734 12.97 13.36 45.40
C PHE A 734 11.45 13.29 45.62
N GLY A 735 10.97 12.09 45.95
CA GLY A 735 9.56 11.83 46.24
C GLY A 735 8.70 11.61 44.99
N ARG A 736 7.38 11.44 45.20
CA ARG A 736 6.44 11.02 44.14
C ARG A 736 6.18 12.06 43.04
N VAL A 737 6.50 13.32 43.30
CA VAL A 737 6.29 14.47 42.40
C VAL A 737 7.59 15.20 42.08
N CYS A 738 8.74 14.59 42.40
CA CYS A 738 10.08 15.16 42.24
C CYS A 738 10.20 16.57 42.82
N GLN A 739 9.96 16.71 44.12
CA GLN A 739 10.16 17.98 44.81
C GLN A 739 11.66 18.28 44.96
N PRO A 740 12.07 19.55 44.80
CA PRO A 740 13.46 19.95 44.98
C PRO A 740 13.84 19.96 46.45
N SER A 741 15.10 19.64 46.76
CA SER A 741 15.61 19.74 48.12
C SER A 741 15.66 21.19 48.60
N ARG A 742 15.07 21.46 49.77
CA ARG A 742 15.04 22.80 50.38
C ARG A 742 16.43 23.41 50.58
N SER A 743 17.44 22.59 50.86
CA SER A 743 18.83 23.05 51.06
C SER A 743 19.47 23.63 49.80
N LEU A 744 18.93 23.32 48.62
CA LEU A 744 19.45 23.76 47.32
C LEU A 744 18.71 25.00 46.79
N LEU A 745 17.63 25.45 47.46
CA LEU A 745 16.80 26.56 47.01
C LEU A 745 17.26 27.90 47.59
N LEU A 746 17.13 28.96 46.79
CA LEU A 746 17.33 30.32 47.28
C LEU A 746 16.17 30.75 48.18
N SER A 747 16.47 31.33 49.33
CA SER A 747 15.48 31.91 50.25
C SER A 747 15.43 33.44 50.20
N HIS A 748 16.27 34.08 49.39
CA HIS A 748 16.32 35.53 49.20
C HIS A 748 17.08 35.84 47.91
N MET A 749 16.69 36.90 47.20
CA MET A 749 17.33 37.37 45.99
C MET A 749 17.25 38.89 45.90
N SER A 750 18.39 39.53 45.65
CA SER A 750 18.50 40.96 45.36
C SER A 750 19.59 41.18 44.33
N ASP A 751 19.27 41.81 43.20
CA ASP A 751 20.23 42.08 42.13
C ASP A 751 19.99 43.43 41.47
N ASN A 752 21.06 44.21 41.34
CA ASN A 752 21.11 45.54 40.72
C ASN A 752 21.91 45.53 39.41
N PHE A 753 22.40 44.36 38.96
CA PHE A 753 23.08 44.17 37.67
C PHE A 753 24.29 45.08 37.41
N ASP A 754 24.90 45.69 38.43
CA ASP A 754 26.09 46.55 38.27
C ASP A 754 27.32 45.78 37.79
N GLU A 755 27.37 44.48 38.08
CA GLU A 755 28.45 43.57 37.67
C GLU A 755 28.04 42.67 36.49
N SER A 756 28.35 41.37 36.54
CA SER A 756 27.91 40.39 35.57
C SER A 756 26.63 39.66 36.04
N ILE A 757 25.96 38.97 35.12
CA ILE A 757 24.78 38.15 35.47
C ILE A 757 25.20 37.04 36.45
N LYS A 758 24.69 37.10 37.67
CA LYS A 758 24.93 36.09 38.71
C LYS A 758 24.15 34.81 38.36
N ARG A 759 24.82 33.80 37.80
CA ARG A 759 24.19 32.51 37.40
C ARG A 759 23.44 31.79 38.53
N GLY A 760 23.84 32.02 39.78
CA GLY A 760 23.12 31.49 40.93
C GLY A 760 21.71 32.07 41.09
N TYR A 761 21.49 33.32 40.66
CA TYR A 761 20.19 34.00 40.69
C TYR A 761 19.45 33.87 39.36
N TRP A 762 20.18 33.93 38.25
CA TRP A 762 19.65 33.95 36.90
C TRP A 762 20.27 32.81 36.09
N PRO A 763 19.77 31.57 36.25
CA PRO A 763 20.29 30.42 35.50
C PRO A 763 19.99 30.54 34.01
N GLN A 764 18.96 31.30 33.62
CA GLN A 764 18.57 31.47 32.23
C GLN A 764 18.18 32.93 31.93
N VAL A 765 18.94 33.54 31.02
CA VAL A 765 18.66 34.85 30.42
C VAL A 765 18.85 34.73 28.92
N ASP A 766 17.77 34.89 28.18
CA ASP A 766 17.75 34.78 26.72
C ASP A 766 17.47 36.16 26.11
N GLY A 767 18.21 36.51 25.05
CA GLY A 767 18.01 37.76 24.31
C GLY A 767 18.37 39.05 25.08
N GLY A 768 18.97 38.94 26.26
CA GLY A 768 19.37 40.06 27.11
C GLY A 768 20.75 39.88 27.74
N GLY A 769 21.33 40.99 28.17
CA GLY A 769 22.65 41.05 28.80
C GLY A 769 22.79 42.30 29.67
N VAL A 770 23.81 42.33 30.54
CA VAL A 770 24.09 43.53 31.32
C VAL A 770 24.58 44.64 30.39
N GLY A 771 23.97 45.83 30.48
CA GLY A 771 24.34 46.96 29.66
C GLY A 771 23.66 48.27 30.05
N TYR A 772 23.80 49.26 29.17
CA TYR A 772 23.33 50.64 29.36
C TYR A 772 22.39 51.10 28.23
N GLY A 773 21.73 50.17 27.53
CA GLY A 773 20.99 50.46 26.30
C GLY A 773 19.87 51.50 26.47
N CYS A 774 19.08 51.39 27.53
CA CYS A 774 18.06 52.37 27.91
C CYS A 774 18.59 53.50 28.82
N GLY A 775 19.90 53.61 29.01
CA GLY A 775 20.54 54.47 30.01
C GLY A 775 20.39 53.91 31.43
N PRO A 776 20.93 54.62 32.44
CA PRO A 776 20.66 54.31 33.84
C PRO A 776 19.18 54.58 34.15
N LEU A 777 18.50 53.67 34.86
CA LEU A 777 17.07 53.78 35.20
C LEU A 777 16.80 54.81 36.32
N HIS A 778 17.43 55.98 36.22
CA HIS A 778 17.42 57.04 37.22
C HIS A 778 16.03 57.66 37.41
N PRO A 779 15.63 58.06 38.64
CA PRO A 779 16.36 57.95 39.92
C PRO A 779 16.16 56.61 40.65
N LEU A 780 15.50 55.64 40.01
CA LEU A 780 15.03 54.42 40.68
C LEU A 780 16.03 53.27 40.59
N GLY A 781 16.97 53.35 39.66
CA GLY A 781 18.13 52.49 39.50
C GLY A 781 19.36 53.31 39.11
N HIS A 782 20.53 52.78 39.40
CA HIS A 782 21.83 53.40 39.12
C HIS A 782 22.74 52.37 38.47
N GLY A 783 23.69 52.82 37.66
CA GLY A 783 24.66 51.93 37.01
C GLY A 783 24.07 51.09 35.88
N SER A 784 24.57 49.86 35.75
CA SER A 784 24.23 48.95 34.65
C SER A 784 22.85 48.31 34.90
N ASN A 785 22.18 47.84 33.84
CA ASN A 785 20.89 47.14 33.96
C ASN A 785 20.86 45.87 33.10
N LEU A 786 19.89 45.01 33.35
CA LEU A 786 19.64 43.87 32.48
C LEU A 786 18.80 44.31 31.28
N TYR A 787 19.46 44.43 30.13
CA TYR A 787 18.92 45.04 28.91
C TYR A 787 18.67 44.01 27.81
N PHE A 788 17.47 44.03 27.24
CA PHE A 788 17.00 43.09 26.22
C PHE A 788 16.92 43.75 24.84
N ASN A 789 17.77 43.28 23.93
CA ASN A 789 17.88 43.77 22.55
C ASN A 789 18.19 42.64 21.55
N GLY A 790 18.36 41.40 22.02
CA GLY A 790 18.72 40.27 21.18
C GLY A 790 17.62 39.87 20.19
N CYS A 791 17.99 38.99 19.26
CA CYS A 791 17.04 38.22 18.45
C CYS A 791 16.47 37.05 19.26
N GLY A 792 15.38 36.43 18.78
CA GLY A 792 14.83 35.20 19.34
C GLY A 792 14.03 35.40 20.62
N LEU A 793 14.17 34.51 21.59
CA LEU A 793 13.44 34.59 22.85
C LEU A 793 14.07 35.67 23.76
N ARG A 794 13.24 36.58 24.29
CA ARG A 794 13.65 37.59 25.29
C ARG A 794 13.03 37.30 26.63
N GLN A 795 13.79 36.68 27.53
CA GLN A 795 13.33 36.38 28.87
C GLN A 795 14.45 36.36 29.91
N ALA A 796 14.09 36.60 31.16
CA ALA A 796 14.93 36.28 32.32
C ALA A 796 14.14 35.42 33.30
N ILE A 797 14.71 34.29 33.69
CA ILE A 797 14.12 33.32 34.62
C ILE A 797 15.01 33.22 35.86
N THR A 798 14.40 33.33 37.03
CA THR A 798 15.12 33.18 38.30
C THR A 798 15.49 31.72 38.55
N ALA A 799 16.52 31.51 39.38
CA ALA A 799 16.75 30.23 40.02
C ALA A 799 15.54 29.85 40.89
N GLU A 800 15.45 28.57 41.21
CA GLU A 800 14.35 28.05 41.99
C GLU A 800 14.45 28.51 43.45
N MET A 801 13.35 29.01 43.97
CA MET A 801 13.31 29.66 45.28
C MET A 801 12.38 28.95 46.26
N ASP A 802 12.73 29.00 47.54
CA ASP A 802 11.82 28.77 48.64
C ASP A 802 11.04 30.07 48.89
N THR A 803 9.79 30.09 48.42
CA THR A 803 8.91 31.26 48.53
C THR A 803 7.85 31.10 49.64
N THR A 804 7.96 30.07 50.47
CA THR A 804 6.99 29.77 51.54
C THR A 804 6.79 30.94 52.51
N LYS A 805 7.83 31.74 52.72
CA LYS A 805 7.83 32.95 53.55
C LYS A 805 7.98 34.24 52.75
N ALA A 806 7.90 34.17 51.42
CA ALA A 806 8.06 35.35 50.58
C ALA A 806 6.81 36.25 50.64
N SER A 807 7.04 37.55 50.61
CA SER A 807 6.03 38.59 50.72
C SER A 807 5.79 39.25 49.37
N LYS A 808 6.83 39.89 48.82
CA LYS A 808 6.73 40.77 47.66
C LYS A 808 7.88 40.53 46.68
N ILE A 809 7.59 40.75 45.41
CA ILE A 809 8.58 40.89 44.34
C ILE A 809 8.60 42.35 43.87
N MET A 810 9.78 42.94 43.81
CA MET A 810 9.98 44.33 43.43
C MET A 810 11.07 44.44 42.39
N PHE A 811 10.93 45.40 41.47
CA PHE A 811 11.93 45.69 40.45
C PHE A 811 11.64 47.04 39.80
N VAL A 812 12.61 47.56 39.06
CA VAL A 812 12.47 48.73 38.20
C VAL A 812 12.39 48.25 36.76
N LEU A 813 11.39 48.70 36.02
CA LEU A 813 11.17 48.33 34.62
C LEU A 813 11.07 49.57 33.74
N GLN A 814 11.67 49.49 32.57
CA GLN A 814 11.47 50.42 31.46
C GLN A 814 11.30 49.66 30.15
N ILE A 815 10.31 50.02 29.33
CA ILE A 815 10.02 49.43 28.03
C ILE A 815 10.04 50.55 26.99
N GLY A 816 11.09 50.58 26.16
CA GLY A 816 11.38 51.72 25.28
C GLY A 816 11.64 53.02 26.06
N SER A 817 11.81 54.12 25.33
CA SER A 817 12.02 55.44 25.93
C SER A 817 11.07 56.46 25.32
N GLN A 818 10.73 57.51 26.06
CA GLN A 818 9.90 58.59 25.51
C GLN A 818 10.55 59.30 24.31
N LYS A 819 11.88 59.28 24.22
CA LYS A 819 12.66 59.78 23.08
C LYS A 819 12.75 58.82 21.89
N GLN A 820 12.35 57.55 22.07
CA GLN A 820 12.42 56.50 21.05
C GLN A 820 13.80 56.38 20.37
N THR A 821 14.87 56.33 21.17
CA THR A 821 16.24 56.19 20.66
C THR A 821 16.48 54.83 19.99
N ASP A 822 17.48 54.73 19.12
CA ASP A 822 17.84 53.47 18.44
C ASP A 822 18.16 52.34 19.44
N THR A 823 18.68 52.70 20.62
CA THR A 823 19.02 51.77 21.70
C THR A 823 17.89 51.51 22.69
N CYS A 824 16.76 52.21 22.60
CA CYS A 824 15.63 52.01 23.51
C CYS A 824 14.34 52.57 22.90
N ASN A 825 13.72 51.81 22.00
CA ASN A 825 12.48 52.16 21.31
C ASN A 825 11.45 51.02 21.38
N ILE A 826 10.18 51.37 21.18
CA ILE A 826 9.05 50.41 21.12
C ILE A 826 8.04 50.79 20.02
N LYS A 827 8.29 51.90 19.29
CA LYS A 827 7.47 52.42 18.19
C LYS A 827 5.98 52.53 18.57
N VAL A 828 5.68 53.45 19.50
CA VAL A 828 4.38 53.59 20.18
C VAL A 828 3.17 53.76 19.24
N ASN A 829 3.39 54.25 18.01
CA ASN A 829 2.33 54.56 17.05
C ASN A 829 1.93 53.40 16.12
N LYS A 830 2.52 52.20 16.27
CA LYS A 830 2.08 51.01 15.52
C LYS A 830 0.88 50.33 16.19
N GLY A 831 -0.08 49.83 15.40
CA GLY A 831 -1.10 48.90 15.89
C GLY A 831 -0.46 47.67 16.54
N ASN A 832 -1.08 47.13 17.58
CA ASN A 832 -0.64 45.96 18.38
C ASN A 832 0.48 46.19 19.42
N ILE A 833 0.69 47.42 19.91
CA ILE A 833 1.68 47.67 20.97
C ILE A 833 1.48 46.84 22.25
N GLY A 834 0.25 46.49 22.60
CA GLY A 834 -0.05 45.67 23.77
C GLY A 834 0.47 44.23 23.68
N GLU A 835 0.73 43.72 22.47
CA GLU A 835 1.33 42.39 22.28
C GLU A 835 2.84 42.39 22.57
N LYS A 836 3.45 43.58 22.60
CA LYS A 836 4.88 43.79 22.90
C LYS A 836 5.14 44.04 24.40
N SER A 837 4.12 43.81 25.23
CA SER A 837 4.22 43.89 26.70
C SER A 837 5.30 42.98 27.25
N VAL A 838 5.93 43.42 28.35
CA VAL A 838 6.76 42.55 29.18
C VAL A 838 5.87 41.93 30.25
N ILE A 839 5.85 40.61 30.31
CA ILE A 839 4.97 39.83 31.18
C ILE A 839 5.79 39.27 32.33
N LEU A 840 5.32 39.47 33.56
CA LEU A 840 5.83 38.80 34.74
C LEU A 840 4.94 37.60 35.07
N GLN A 841 5.55 36.43 35.13
CA GLN A 841 4.90 35.17 35.45
C GLN A 841 5.67 34.43 36.54
N TYR A 842 5.01 33.45 37.14
CA TYR A 842 5.66 32.51 38.04
C TYR A 842 5.28 31.07 37.71
N SER A 843 6.15 30.15 38.06
CA SER A 843 5.97 28.70 37.87
C SER A 843 6.29 27.97 39.16
N LYS A 844 5.50 26.94 39.46
CA LYS A 844 5.67 26.04 40.62
C LYS A 844 6.31 24.70 40.25
N ASN A 845 6.53 24.49 38.94
CA ASN A 845 6.85 23.21 38.34
C ASN A 845 7.87 23.40 37.21
N LYS A 846 8.98 24.09 37.49
CA LYS A 846 10.11 24.29 36.58
C LYS A 846 9.79 24.79 35.15
N GLY A 847 8.72 25.57 35.01
CA GLY A 847 8.32 26.17 33.74
C GLY A 847 7.36 25.33 32.91
N LEU A 848 6.82 24.21 33.45
CA LEU A 848 5.74 23.46 32.79
C LEU A 848 4.51 24.35 32.60
N ASN A 849 4.09 25.05 33.65
CA ASN A 849 2.98 25.98 33.61
C ASN A 849 3.40 27.34 34.19
N TRP A 850 3.22 28.39 33.39
CA TRP A 850 3.47 29.77 33.80
C TRP A 850 2.15 30.49 34.07
N MET A 851 1.99 30.97 35.31
CA MET A 851 0.83 31.75 35.72
C MET A 851 1.16 33.25 35.69
N LEU A 852 0.22 34.04 35.16
CA LEU A 852 0.36 35.49 35.08
C LEU A 852 0.35 36.12 36.48
N LEU A 853 1.38 36.93 36.77
CA LEU A 853 1.39 37.83 37.93
C LEU A 853 1.03 39.26 37.50
N ALA A 854 1.67 39.75 36.43
CA ALA A 854 1.41 41.08 35.88
C ALA A 854 1.77 41.18 34.40
N SER A 855 1.03 42.00 33.64
CA SER A 855 1.35 42.38 32.26
C SER A 855 1.64 43.88 32.20
N HIS A 856 2.78 44.26 31.62
CA HIS A 856 3.24 45.64 31.60
C HIS A 856 3.05 46.22 30.19
N ASP A 857 2.00 47.04 30.00
CA ASP A 857 1.74 47.73 28.73
C ASP A 857 2.87 48.74 28.43
N PRO A 858 3.54 48.67 27.27
CA PRO A 858 4.68 49.55 27.01
C PRO A 858 4.38 51.05 27.11
N ARG A 859 3.13 51.48 26.85
CA ARG A 859 2.71 52.89 26.95
C ARG A 859 2.89 53.44 28.36
N ASN A 860 2.80 52.58 29.37
CA ASN A 860 2.90 52.94 30.77
C ASN A 860 4.34 52.88 31.30
N TYR A 861 5.30 52.36 30.54
CA TYR A 861 6.68 52.09 31.01
C TYR A 861 7.76 52.75 30.14
N LEU A 862 7.42 53.82 29.39
CA LEU A 862 8.38 54.61 28.60
C LEU A 862 9.42 55.39 29.44
N SER A 863 9.21 55.46 30.75
CA SER A 863 10.13 55.97 31.77
C SER A 863 10.33 54.90 32.85
N PRO A 864 11.49 54.85 33.52
CA PRO A 864 11.72 53.92 34.64
C PRO A 864 10.60 53.96 35.68
N LYS A 865 10.06 52.80 36.04
CA LYS A 865 9.08 52.66 37.11
C LYS A 865 9.45 51.52 38.04
N ARG A 866 9.45 51.80 39.34
CA ARG A 866 9.55 50.78 40.38
C ARG A 866 8.18 50.17 40.60
N VAL A 867 8.09 48.86 40.48
CA VAL A 867 6.87 48.07 40.69
C VAL A 867 7.06 47.15 41.88
N SER A 868 5.94 46.81 42.53
CA SER A 868 5.90 45.95 43.71
C SER A 868 4.62 45.13 43.65
N TYR A 869 4.76 43.80 43.60
CA TYR A 869 3.63 42.87 43.56
C TYR A 869 3.70 41.94 44.77
N ASP A 870 2.53 41.66 45.36
CA ASP A 870 2.41 40.64 46.39
C ASP A 870 2.55 39.25 45.77
N ILE A 871 3.28 38.37 46.45
CA ILE A 871 3.43 36.98 46.03
C ILE A 871 2.13 36.23 46.36
N PRO A 872 1.43 35.65 45.36
CA PRO A 872 0.17 34.95 45.56
C PRO A 872 0.30 33.80 46.55
N THR A 873 -0.77 33.49 47.27
CA THR A 873 -0.75 32.43 48.29
C THR A 873 -0.38 31.06 47.71
N ASP A 874 -0.83 30.77 46.50
CA ASP A 874 -0.53 29.50 45.83
C ASP A 874 0.91 29.46 45.28
N ALA A 875 1.54 30.61 45.14
CA ALA A 875 2.96 30.77 44.79
C ALA A 875 3.88 30.66 46.00
N LYS A 876 3.40 30.47 47.24
CA LYS A 876 4.23 30.36 48.45
C LYS A 876 4.64 28.92 48.73
N VAL A 877 5.40 28.34 47.81
CA VAL A 877 5.83 26.92 47.87
C VAL A 877 7.33 26.78 47.58
N LEU A 878 7.85 25.55 47.69
CA LEU A 878 9.23 25.24 47.33
C LEU A 878 9.39 25.13 45.81
N GLY A 879 10.51 25.63 45.28
CA GLY A 879 10.87 25.45 43.87
C GLY A 879 10.15 26.38 42.92
N VAL A 880 9.85 27.62 43.36
CA VAL A 880 9.16 28.61 42.53
C VAL A 880 10.17 29.41 41.72
N GLN A 881 9.84 29.65 40.45
CA GLN A 881 10.60 30.51 39.55
C GLN A 881 9.74 31.68 39.11
N PHE A 882 10.37 32.84 38.94
CA PHE A 882 9.77 34.01 38.31
C PHE A 882 10.38 34.22 36.93
N ARG A 883 9.56 34.69 35.99
CA ARG A 883 9.98 34.98 34.62
C ARG A 883 9.47 36.33 34.17
N TRP A 884 10.37 37.14 33.61
CA TRP A 884 10.04 38.26 32.76
C TRP A 884 10.22 37.85 31.32
N TRP A 885 9.21 38.03 30.50
CA TRP A 885 9.21 37.58 29.12
C TRP A 885 8.52 38.59 28.21
N GLN A 886 9.15 38.89 27.07
CA GLN A 886 8.54 39.66 25.99
C GLN A 886 8.10 38.71 24.88
N PRO A 887 6.79 38.53 24.65
CA PRO A 887 6.32 37.54 23.68
C PRO A 887 6.56 37.91 22.22
N LEU A 888 6.47 39.20 21.89
CA LEU A 888 6.57 39.70 20.52
C LEU A 888 7.49 40.92 20.44
N HIS A 889 8.32 40.95 19.40
CA HIS A 889 9.17 42.09 19.05
C HIS A 889 9.54 42.09 17.55
N ASP A 890 9.89 43.25 17.01
CA ASP A 890 10.28 43.48 15.61
C ASP A 890 11.75 43.07 15.32
N GLY A 891 12.46 42.49 16.30
CA GLY A 891 13.81 41.94 16.15
C GLY A 891 14.89 42.76 16.86
N LYS A 892 16.16 42.46 16.56
CA LYS A 892 17.30 43.17 17.14
C LYS A 892 17.26 44.66 16.79
N GLY A 893 17.49 45.53 17.77
CA GLY A 893 17.40 46.99 17.60
C GLY A 893 15.98 47.55 17.75
N HIS A 894 14.99 46.70 18.04
CA HIS A 894 13.60 47.11 18.23
C HIS A 894 13.00 46.55 19.51
N ASP A 895 12.02 47.30 20.02
CA ASP A 895 11.15 46.91 21.13
C ASP A 895 11.91 46.53 22.40
N GLN A 896 12.95 47.31 22.73
CA GLN A 896 13.84 46.98 23.82
C GLN A 896 13.25 47.31 25.19
N TRP A 897 13.66 46.56 26.20
CA TRP A 897 13.28 46.79 27.58
C TRP A 897 14.47 46.52 28.51
N ALA A 898 14.43 47.12 29.69
CA ALA A 898 15.46 46.97 30.70
C ALA A 898 14.81 46.77 32.08
N ILE A 899 15.41 45.90 32.88
CA ILE A 899 15.04 45.63 34.26
C ILE A 899 16.24 45.84 35.19
N ASP A 900 15.97 46.39 36.37
CA ASP A 900 16.97 46.71 37.37
C ASP A 900 16.40 46.54 38.80
N SER A 901 17.27 46.45 39.80
CA SER A 901 16.95 46.43 41.23
C SER A 901 15.88 45.40 41.59
N VAL A 902 16.06 44.17 41.11
CA VAL A 902 15.15 43.04 41.36
C VAL A 902 15.35 42.52 42.76
N GLU A 903 14.28 42.47 43.55
CA GLU A 903 14.29 42.07 44.96
C GLU A 903 13.08 41.20 45.30
N ILE A 904 13.31 40.10 46.02
CA ILE A 904 12.25 39.22 46.55
C ILE A 904 12.35 39.22 48.09
N ILE A 905 11.41 39.89 48.74
CA ILE A 905 11.41 40.15 50.18
C ILE A 905 10.64 39.08 50.95
N MET A 906 11.11 38.72 52.14
CA MET A 906 10.48 37.77 53.07
C MET A 906 9.58 38.48 54.10
N THR A 907 8.65 37.77 54.72
CA THR A 907 7.75 38.35 55.74
C THR A 907 8.51 38.87 56.98
N ARG A 908 8.09 40.05 57.48
CA ARG A 908 8.71 40.88 58.55
C ARG A 908 9.20 40.18 59.84
N GLN A 909 8.71 39.00 60.19
CA GLN A 909 9.19 38.28 61.40
C GLN A 909 10.65 37.80 61.27
N ASP A 910 11.13 37.48 60.06
CA ASP A 910 12.51 37.03 59.83
C ASP A 910 13.48 38.20 59.58
N GLU A 911 13.02 39.35 59.05
CA GLU A 911 13.82 40.59 59.00
C GLU A 911 14.23 41.02 60.41
N MET A 912 13.30 41.01 61.36
CA MET A 912 13.60 41.32 62.77
C MET A 912 14.57 40.32 63.40
N LEU A 913 14.50 39.02 63.08
CA LEU A 913 15.40 37.99 63.61
C LEU A 913 16.81 38.09 62.99
N ARG A 914 16.92 38.46 61.70
CA ARG A 914 18.20 38.68 61.01
C ARG A 914 18.87 39.99 61.42
N ASP A 915 18.12 41.08 61.52
CA ASP A 915 18.64 42.35 62.03
C ASP A 915 19.07 42.20 63.49
N ALA A 916 18.31 41.45 64.30
CA ALA A 916 18.72 41.10 65.65
C ALA A 916 20.04 40.30 65.67
N ALA A 917 20.21 39.31 64.78
CA ALA A 917 21.43 38.51 64.68
C ALA A 917 22.65 39.32 64.18
N TRP A 918 22.46 40.21 63.20
CA TRP A 918 23.52 41.11 62.68
C TRP A 918 23.94 42.15 63.71
N VAL A 919 22.98 42.76 64.42
CA VAL A 919 23.25 43.66 65.56
C VAL A 919 23.94 42.92 66.70
N HIS A 920 23.59 41.65 66.97
CA HIS A 920 24.25 40.84 68.00
C HIS A 920 25.68 40.46 67.62
N TRP A 921 25.94 40.12 66.36
CA TRP A 921 27.27 39.80 65.84
C TRP A 921 28.19 41.03 65.81
N ASN A 922 27.69 42.19 65.37
CA ASN A 922 28.43 43.46 65.44
C ASN A 922 28.72 43.88 66.89
N ARG A 923 27.76 43.68 67.81
CA ARG A 923 28.00 43.87 69.26
C ARG A 923 29.03 42.89 69.83
N TRP A 924 29.08 41.65 69.34
CA TRP A 924 30.08 40.66 69.76
C TRP A 924 31.47 41.02 69.23
N GLN A 925 31.61 41.43 67.96
CA GLN A 925 32.88 41.90 67.40
C GLN A 925 33.41 43.17 68.09
N HIS A 926 32.53 44.12 68.41
CA HIS A 926 32.91 45.29 69.21
C HIS A 926 33.36 44.91 70.63
N ARG A 927 32.72 43.93 71.29
CA ARG A 927 33.17 43.43 72.60
C ARG A 927 34.50 42.68 72.55
N GLN A 928 34.79 41.96 71.46
CA GLN A 928 36.08 41.29 71.27
C GLN A 928 37.21 42.30 71.04
N ARG A 929 36.97 43.36 70.24
CA ARG A 929 37.94 44.46 70.03
C ARG A 929 38.24 45.28 71.29
N HIS A 930 37.32 45.34 72.25
CA HIS A 930 37.53 46.01 73.54
C HIS A 930 38.17 45.12 74.63
N ARG A 931 38.32 43.81 74.41
CA ARG A 931 39.00 42.90 75.36
C ARG A 931 40.51 42.73 75.11
N SER A 932 41.05 43.29 74.02
CA SER A 932 42.48 43.20 73.67
C SER A 932 43.31 44.44 74.04
N LEU A 933 42.75 45.40 74.79
CA LEU A 933 43.46 46.58 75.28
C LEU A 933 43.09 46.82 76.75
N SER A 934 43.81 46.16 77.66
CA SER A 934 43.87 46.54 79.07
C SER A 934 45.29 46.21 79.56
N PRO A 935 46.05 47.21 80.07
CA PRO A 935 47.43 47.01 80.49
C PRO A 935 47.45 46.42 81.91
N GLY A 936 48.27 45.38 82.10
CA GLY A 936 48.75 44.89 83.38
C GLY A 936 50.26 44.80 83.31
#